data_AF-A0A6J8BZZ5-F1
#
_entry.id   AF-A0A6J8BZZ5-F1
#
_cell.length_a   1.000
_cell.length_b   1.000
_cell.length_c   1.000
_cell.angle_alpha   90.00
_cell.angle_beta   90.00
_cell.angle_gamma   90.00
#
_symmetry.space_group_name_H-M   'P 1'
#
loop_
_entity.id
_entity.type
_entity.pdbx_description
1 polymer ?
#
loop_
_entity_poly.entity_id
_entity_poly.type
_entity_poly.pdbx_seq_one_letter_code
_entity_poly.pdbx_strand_id
1 'polypeptide(L)'
;MRKMFRSFQKCLIWLFIVCFLVLLFLLAGFDDVEVTFDGDKPDSLYNLLDELDVTIRKKSPESKIYGNIYNGKGKLQVQSYISAIKEFSKKYPIRTICEIGFAGGHSATLFLHSTNSASYTAFDMWDRAEYEDSAIDWLRKRFIDRQIALVKGDSTKTVPQFEGKCDLIHIDGAHHAHFPETDTKNMARVASVNNLLLLDDCSKSWPAVLKGVDYLKKNDLVHDIKMHVPEGWIYRGAQKGWCIGSYKVKAQTSNTGPVNYLPRSITFLDQKFCTPPWHGDRCEVYASKQCSQWNDECFYSNVTGTLLVSCERWHGAQIVERVTWDSRETDTARNEAHANSFNFYKSLPQNLGDIIELGAGPFTQSKTILKDKTATSITLVEPMAFHYMTHVKHCFYKNGTFKNLPTTLLSIPAEELNNTRKFDSLVMINVIEHVYDALSILNSAINLIKENGLFIWHERLWDNYRGVATPPGNDREFQLHPIRIKTVIAKRIMSMFEEVYVSWDTEELRRLKNQGVYFIGRRRKIVAKTTIPQHPGCFERSNGKQTVIFFVSNVNSTFLQSQLMMVNNFDNTKSIIIIQTDNFGAKAKADILKFSKIRIMISHQHLQNWRKEVSYYVEPCMFIYPLVTSAMLDGADTLCVGNSGVSVVLMGYSTKRFPNYDAILPAYSKFQIIDQIILIWNNKNASFKPNIDLPKLTFIQPDVNSMNNRFNVSQYIRTDAVMVIDDDVLISESLLSLMLLRWSENTNRLVGISRDMRYVNSMNEYVARGRNPSLTIGKTMLFHRKYLVKYMQDKKLLDWNSKRYCEDISMNALIFKEINLRPLFVPMSVQASRKDLTEVDGASVVDLKWALRRTECVQWAAQYFQIKLY
;
A
#
# COMPACT_ATOMS: atom_id res chain seq x y z
N MET A 1 51.25 8.35 30.78
CA MET A 1 52.46 8.35 29.91
C MET A 1 53.13 6.98 29.76
N ARG A 2 53.54 6.26 30.82
CA ARG A 2 54.23 4.94 30.67
C ARG A 2 53.43 3.82 29.99
N LYS A 3 52.09 3.78 30.14
CA LYS A 3 51.21 2.84 29.39
C LYS A 3 51.12 3.19 27.89
N MET A 4 51.14 4.49 27.58
CA MET A 4 51.06 5.00 26.20
C MET A 4 52.36 4.70 25.43
N PHE A 5 53.51 4.79 26.11
CA PHE A 5 54.82 4.46 25.54
C PHE A 5 54.99 2.95 25.25
N ARG A 6 54.41 2.08 26.08
CA ARG A 6 54.41 0.62 25.85
C ARG A 6 53.51 0.19 24.70
N SER A 7 52.40 0.87 24.46
CA SER A 7 51.57 0.61 23.27
C SER A 7 52.25 1.11 21.99
N PHE A 8 52.99 2.22 22.05
CA PHE A 8 53.71 2.76 20.90
C PHE A 8 54.89 1.87 20.47
N GLN A 9 55.65 1.30 21.41
CA GLN A 9 56.71 0.33 21.11
C GLN A 9 56.17 -0.97 20.49
N LYS A 10 55.00 -1.45 20.91
CA LYS A 10 54.38 -2.65 20.33
C LYS A 10 53.91 -2.43 18.89
N CYS A 11 53.39 -1.24 18.58
CA CYS A 11 53.04 -0.85 17.20
C CYS A 11 54.27 -0.78 16.30
N LEU A 12 55.39 -0.21 16.77
CA LEU A 12 56.61 -0.11 15.97
C LEU A 12 57.24 -1.47 15.67
N ILE A 13 57.21 -2.40 16.64
CA ILE A 13 57.69 -3.77 16.43
C ILE A 13 56.81 -4.52 15.42
N TRP A 14 55.50 -4.34 15.49
CA TRP A 14 54.57 -4.92 14.51
C TRP A 14 54.78 -4.36 13.10
N LEU A 15 55.00 -3.05 12.99
CA LEU A 15 55.29 -2.39 11.70
C LEU A 15 56.58 -2.93 11.08
N PHE A 16 57.61 -3.16 11.90
CA PHE A 16 58.91 -3.67 11.45
C PHE A 16 58.82 -5.12 10.95
N ILE A 17 58.02 -5.96 11.62
CA ILE A 17 57.80 -7.36 11.22
C ILE A 17 57.04 -7.44 9.90
N VAL A 18 56.02 -6.59 9.72
CA VAL A 18 55.23 -6.54 8.48
C VAL A 18 56.09 -6.06 7.30
N CYS A 19 56.89 -5.00 7.49
CA CYS A 19 57.79 -4.52 6.44
C CYS A 19 58.87 -5.54 6.07
N PHE A 20 59.38 -6.31 7.03
CA PHE A 20 60.39 -7.34 6.78
C PHE A 20 59.81 -8.54 6.01
N LEU A 21 58.56 -8.93 6.31
CA LEU A 21 57.86 -9.99 5.57
C LEU A 21 57.54 -9.57 4.13
N VAL A 22 57.08 -8.34 3.91
CA VAL A 22 56.81 -7.80 2.57
C VAL A 22 58.09 -7.75 1.73
N LEU A 23 59.23 -7.39 2.32
CA LEU A 23 60.52 -7.38 1.64
C LEU A 23 61.00 -8.80 1.25
N LEU A 24 60.73 -9.80 2.09
CA LEU A 24 61.00 -11.21 1.79
C LEU A 24 60.13 -11.76 0.65
N PHE A 25 58.87 -11.32 0.55
CA PHE A 25 57.96 -11.71 -0.53
C PHE A 25 58.32 -11.07 -1.88
N LEU A 26 58.76 -9.82 -1.87
CA LEU A 26 59.21 -9.12 -3.09
C LEU A 26 60.52 -9.69 -3.66
N LEU A 27 61.41 -10.19 -2.80
CA LEU A 27 62.68 -10.82 -3.23
C LEU A 27 62.51 -12.27 -3.73
N ALA A 28 61.35 -12.89 -3.50
CA ALA A 28 61.07 -14.28 -3.87
C ALA A 28 60.36 -14.47 -5.23
N GLY A 29 60.05 -13.38 -5.96
CA GLY A 29 59.63 -13.45 -7.37
C GLY A 29 58.27 -14.12 -7.64
N PHE A 30 57.28 -13.93 -6.76
CA PHE A 30 55.91 -14.38 -6.99
C PHE A 30 55.04 -13.22 -7.49
N ASP A 31 54.67 -13.23 -8.78
CA ASP A 31 53.87 -12.17 -9.41
C ASP A 31 52.34 -12.28 -9.18
N ASP A 32 51.85 -13.32 -8.50
CA ASP A 32 50.41 -13.49 -8.22
C ASP A 32 50.14 -14.03 -6.81
N VAL A 33 50.40 -13.20 -5.78
CA VAL A 33 49.92 -13.48 -4.41
C VAL A 33 49.22 -12.26 -3.84
N GLU A 34 47.89 -12.36 -3.75
CA GLU A 34 47.03 -11.40 -3.07
C GLU A 34 47.15 -11.59 -1.55
N VAL A 35 47.77 -10.63 -0.85
CA VAL A 35 47.85 -10.62 0.61
C VAL A 35 46.70 -9.77 1.17
N THR A 36 45.67 -10.42 1.71
CA THR A 36 44.57 -9.76 2.42
C THR A 36 44.84 -9.66 3.92
N PHE A 37 44.69 -8.46 4.49
CA PHE A 37 44.62 -8.25 5.94
C PHE A 37 43.30 -8.81 6.48
N ASP A 38 43.35 -9.49 7.63
CA ASP A 38 42.18 -10.09 8.28
C ASP A 38 41.32 -8.98 8.93
N GLY A 39 40.30 -8.57 8.18
CA GLY A 39 39.29 -7.58 8.53
C GLY A 39 38.30 -7.48 7.38
N ASP A 40 37.19 -8.22 7.49
CA ASP A 40 36.05 -8.29 6.58
C ASP A 40 36.26 -9.05 5.25
N LYS A 41 36.08 -10.39 5.27
CA LYS A 41 35.73 -11.15 4.05
C LYS A 41 34.21 -11.18 3.87
N PRO A 42 33.67 -11.10 2.63
CA PRO A 42 32.29 -11.47 2.36
C PRO A 42 32.13 -12.97 2.60
N ASP A 43 31.16 -13.36 3.43
CA ASP A 43 30.95 -14.78 3.77
C ASP A 43 30.61 -15.60 2.53
N SER A 44 31.54 -16.46 2.11
CA SER A 44 31.28 -17.42 1.04
C SER A 44 30.16 -18.38 1.45
N LEU A 45 29.30 -18.79 0.51
CA LEU A 45 28.20 -19.72 0.79
C LEU A 45 28.65 -20.97 1.56
N TYR A 46 29.81 -21.52 1.23
CA TYR A 46 30.34 -22.71 1.91
C TYR A 46 30.71 -22.43 3.37
N ASN A 47 31.22 -21.25 3.69
CA ASN A 47 31.48 -20.85 5.08
C ASN A 47 30.16 -20.75 5.87
N LEU A 48 29.11 -20.18 5.25
CA LEU A 48 27.78 -20.09 5.86
C LEU A 48 27.19 -21.48 6.14
N LEU A 49 27.36 -22.41 5.19
CA LEU A 49 26.90 -23.79 5.34
C LEU A 49 27.68 -24.53 6.45
N ASP A 50 28.99 -24.33 6.54
CA ASP A 50 29.83 -24.90 7.62
C ASP A 50 29.47 -24.31 9.00
N GLU A 51 29.21 -23.01 9.07
CA GLU A 51 28.76 -22.34 10.30
C GLU A 51 27.40 -22.88 10.79
N LEU A 52 26.48 -23.11 9.86
CA LEU A 52 25.20 -23.75 10.14
C LEU A 52 25.38 -25.18 10.68
N ASP A 53 26.25 -25.98 10.05
CA ASP A 53 26.56 -27.34 10.49
C ASP A 53 27.15 -27.35 11.92
N VAL A 54 28.08 -26.45 12.22
CA VAL A 54 28.64 -26.28 13.57
C VAL A 54 27.54 -25.87 14.57
N THR A 55 26.66 -24.95 14.18
CA THR A 55 25.57 -24.46 15.04
C THR A 55 24.58 -25.56 15.40
N ILE A 56 24.20 -26.37 14.41
CA ILE A 56 23.34 -27.54 14.61
C ILE A 56 24.02 -28.56 15.53
N ARG A 57 25.27 -28.95 15.22
CA ARG A 57 25.99 -29.99 15.98
C ARG A 57 26.29 -29.61 17.42
N LYS A 58 26.41 -28.31 17.73
CA LYS A 58 26.59 -27.84 19.11
C LYS A 58 25.40 -28.21 20.01
N LYS A 59 24.19 -28.23 19.46
CA LYS A 59 22.95 -28.58 20.20
C LYS A 59 22.53 -30.03 19.99
N SER A 60 22.96 -30.64 18.89
CA SER A 60 22.62 -32.02 18.52
C SER A 60 23.87 -32.79 18.05
N PRO A 61 24.79 -33.17 18.96
CA PRO A 61 26.10 -33.71 18.60
C PRO A 61 26.03 -35.09 17.94
N GLU A 62 25.06 -35.92 18.35
CA GLU A 62 24.89 -37.30 17.89
C GLU A 62 23.79 -37.44 16.82
N SER A 63 23.05 -36.37 16.51
CA SER A 63 21.92 -36.44 15.59
C SER A 63 22.39 -36.45 14.13
N LYS A 64 21.84 -37.38 13.35
CA LYS A 64 22.02 -37.39 11.90
C LYS A 64 21.27 -36.20 11.28
N ILE A 65 22.00 -35.25 10.71
CA ILE A 65 21.44 -34.08 10.03
C ILE A 65 20.89 -34.50 8.67
N TYR A 66 19.60 -34.27 8.43
CA TYR A 66 18.96 -34.47 7.13
C TYR A 66 18.95 -33.15 6.34
N GLY A 67 18.85 -33.22 5.02
CA GLY A 67 18.83 -32.04 4.15
C GLY A 67 20.18 -31.36 3.92
N ASN A 68 21.30 -31.99 4.31
CA ASN A 68 22.63 -31.44 4.00
C ASN A 68 22.96 -31.66 2.52
N ILE A 69 22.72 -30.61 1.71
CA ILE A 69 22.88 -30.62 0.25
C ILE A 69 24.33 -30.47 -0.24
N TYR A 70 25.30 -30.20 0.64
CA TYR A 70 26.65 -29.78 0.22
C TYR A 70 27.78 -30.73 0.61
N ASN A 71 27.50 -31.76 1.43
CA ASN A 71 28.48 -32.79 1.78
C ASN A 71 28.81 -33.74 0.60
N GLY A 72 30.08 -34.14 0.49
CA GLY A 72 30.56 -35.08 -0.54
C GLY A 72 30.32 -34.58 -1.97
N LYS A 73 29.64 -35.38 -2.80
CA LYS A 73 29.31 -35.03 -4.20
C LYS A 73 28.14 -34.00 -4.32
N GLY A 74 27.56 -33.53 -3.22
CA GLY A 74 26.44 -32.56 -3.20
C GLY A 74 26.79 -31.14 -3.68
N LYS A 75 28.08 -30.77 -3.67
CA LYS A 75 28.55 -29.47 -4.17
C LYS A 75 28.16 -29.18 -5.63
N LEU A 76 28.05 -30.22 -6.46
CA LEU A 76 27.62 -30.08 -7.85
C LEU A 76 26.15 -29.65 -7.98
N GLN A 77 25.29 -30.13 -7.08
CA GLN A 77 23.89 -29.71 -7.05
C GLN A 77 23.76 -28.28 -6.54
N VAL A 78 24.49 -27.92 -5.49
CA VAL A 78 24.59 -26.54 -4.99
C VAL A 78 24.97 -25.58 -6.13
N GLN A 79 26.02 -25.90 -6.88
CA GLN A 79 26.43 -25.09 -8.04
C GLN A 79 25.35 -25.02 -9.12
N SER A 80 24.67 -26.13 -9.38
CA SER A 80 23.60 -26.20 -10.37
C SER A 80 22.37 -25.37 -9.97
N TYR A 81 21.96 -25.42 -8.70
CA TYR A 81 20.87 -24.59 -8.16
C TYR A 81 21.22 -23.11 -8.25
N ILE A 82 22.44 -22.72 -7.86
CA ILE A 82 22.90 -21.33 -7.99
C ILE A 82 22.87 -20.89 -9.46
N SER A 83 23.31 -21.73 -10.38
CA SER A 83 23.25 -21.42 -11.82
C SER A 83 21.83 -21.19 -12.29
N ALA A 84 20.90 -22.07 -11.91
CA ALA A 84 19.48 -21.94 -12.25
C ALA A 84 18.86 -20.67 -11.66
N ILE A 85 19.13 -20.38 -10.38
CA ILE A 85 18.65 -19.18 -9.69
C ILE A 85 19.20 -17.92 -10.37
N LYS A 86 20.50 -17.88 -10.68
CA LYS A 86 21.14 -16.75 -11.36
C LYS A 86 20.59 -16.54 -12.76
N GLU A 87 20.42 -17.61 -13.54
CA GLU A 87 19.87 -17.53 -14.89
C GLU A 87 18.43 -17.02 -14.88
N PHE A 88 17.60 -17.54 -13.98
CA PHE A 88 16.23 -17.09 -13.81
C PHE A 88 16.17 -15.63 -13.32
N SER A 89 17.01 -15.27 -12.36
CA SER A 89 17.06 -13.92 -11.77
C SER A 89 17.51 -12.83 -12.76
N LYS A 90 18.19 -13.20 -13.85
CA LYS A 90 18.48 -12.25 -14.94
C LYS A 90 17.22 -11.76 -15.65
N LYS A 91 16.16 -12.56 -15.65
CA LYS A 91 14.92 -12.28 -16.37
C LYS A 91 13.78 -11.89 -15.44
N TYR A 92 13.69 -12.52 -14.28
CA TYR A 92 12.60 -12.32 -13.33
C TYR A 92 13.14 -12.18 -11.91
N PRO A 93 12.82 -11.09 -11.17
CA PRO A 93 13.29 -10.93 -9.80
C PRO A 93 12.62 -11.97 -8.88
N ILE A 94 13.43 -12.67 -8.07
CA ILE A 94 12.94 -13.58 -7.04
C ILE A 94 12.68 -12.77 -5.77
N ARG A 95 11.40 -12.56 -5.44
CA ARG A 95 10.97 -11.83 -4.23
C ARG A 95 10.47 -12.77 -3.14
N THR A 96 9.97 -13.93 -3.54
CA THR A 96 9.35 -14.92 -2.65
C THR A 96 9.92 -16.31 -2.91
N ILE A 97 10.39 -16.98 -1.85
CA ILE A 97 10.92 -18.34 -1.88
C ILE A 97 10.02 -19.21 -1.02
N CYS A 98 9.55 -20.33 -1.59
CA CYS A 98 8.76 -21.31 -0.88
C CYS A 98 9.41 -22.68 -1.00
N GLU A 99 9.64 -23.32 0.14
CA GLU A 99 10.33 -24.61 0.23
C GLU A 99 9.47 -25.64 0.96
N ILE A 100 9.26 -26.81 0.36
CA ILE A 100 8.80 -28.00 1.07
C ILE A 100 10.04 -28.83 1.43
N GLY A 101 10.23 -29.12 2.72
CA GLY A 101 11.41 -29.84 3.23
C GLY A 101 12.51 -28.90 3.70
N PHE A 102 12.31 -28.25 4.85
CA PHE A 102 13.30 -27.39 5.49
C PHE A 102 14.51 -28.17 6.02
N ALA A 103 14.23 -29.27 6.75
CA ALA A 103 15.21 -30.10 7.43
C ALA A 103 16.33 -29.28 8.13
N GLY A 104 17.60 -29.46 7.72
CA GLY A 104 18.74 -28.76 8.29
C GLY A 104 18.92 -27.30 7.84
N GLY A 105 18.10 -26.78 6.92
CA GLY A 105 18.16 -25.39 6.46
C GLY A 105 19.28 -25.08 5.46
N HIS A 106 19.96 -26.08 4.89
CA HIS A 106 21.08 -25.87 3.96
C HIS A 106 20.63 -25.30 2.61
N SER A 107 19.54 -25.82 2.06
CA SER A 107 18.87 -25.27 0.86
C SER A 107 18.35 -23.86 1.11
N ALA A 108 17.70 -23.62 2.25
CA ALA A 108 17.28 -22.29 2.69
C ALA A 108 18.45 -21.28 2.73
N THR A 109 19.60 -21.70 3.28
CA THR A 109 20.83 -20.89 3.31
C THR A 109 21.33 -20.57 1.91
N LEU A 110 21.32 -21.57 1.02
CA LEU A 110 21.68 -21.38 -0.38
C LEU A 110 20.74 -20.39 -1.09
N PHE A 111 19.43 -20.52 -0.89
CA PHE A 111 18.44 -19.65 -1.52
C PHE A 111 18.52 -18.21 -1.00
N LEU A 112 18.65 -18.01 0.31
CA LEU A 112 18.76 -16.71 0.95
C LEU A 112 20.10 -16.02 0.64
N HIS A 113 21.19 -16.77 0.50
CA HIS A 113 22.48 -16.22 0.06
C HIS A 113 22.47 -15.85 -1.43
N SER A 114 21.80 -16.65 -2.26
CA SER A 114 21.78 -16.44 -3.71
C SER A 114 20.74 -15.40 -4.18
N THR A 115 19.98 -14.80 -3.25
CA THR A 115 18.94 -13.81 -3.55
C THR A 115 19.04 -12.58 -2.63
N ASN A 116 19.00 -11.37 -3.20
CA ASN A 116 19.35 -10.15 -2.47
C ASN A 116 18.24 -9.57 -1.58
N SER A 117 16.97 -9.97 -1.71
CA SER A 117 15.86 -9.33 -0.97
C SER A 117 14.61 -10.20 -0.78
N ALA A 118 14.73 -11.53 -0.93
CA ALA A 118 13.55 -12.39 -0.97
C ALA A 118 13.03 -12.73 0.44
N SER A 119 11.70 -12.75 0.62
CA SER A 119 11.08 -13.42 1.75
C SER A 119 11.13 -14.93 1.54
N TYR A 120 11.33 -15.70 2.61
CA TYR A 120 11.45 -17.15 2.57
C TYR A 120 10.40 -17.80 3.48
N THR A 121 9.67 -18.78 2.96
CA THR A 121 8.68 -19.57 3.70
C THR A 121 8.98 -21.06 3.53
N ALA A 122 9.19 -21.76 4.64
CA ALA A 122 9.36 -23.21 4.65
C ALA A 122 8.11 -23.95 5.13
N PHE A 123 7.80 -25.07 4.50
CA PHE A 123 6.80 -26.06 4.88
C PHE A 123 7.52 -27.34 5.27
N ASP A 124 7.40 -27.75 6.52
CA ASP A 124 8.07 -28.96 7.01
C ASP A 124 7.25 -29.58 8.15
N MET A 125 7.28 -30.91 8.25
CA MET A 125 6.66 -31.68 9.35
C MET A 125 7.15 -31.21 10.72
N TRP A 126 8.37 -30.69 10.79
CA TRP A 126 9.02 -30.27 12.01
C TRP A 126 9.22 -31.43 13.00
N ASP A 127 9.52 -32.63 12.47
CA ASP A 127 9.65 -33.87 13.22
C ASP A 127 11.05 -34.07 13.82
N ARG A 128 11.96 -33.11 13.63
CA ARG A 128 13.36 -33.15 14.11
C ARG A 128 13.74 -31.82 14.77
N ALA A 129 12.86 -31.36 15.64
CA ALA A 129 12.92 -30.05 16.29
C ALA A 129 14.29 -29.70 16.92
N GLU A 130 15.05 -30.70 17.41
CA GLU A 130 16.36 -30.50 18.04
C GLU A 130 17.33 -29.68 17.17
N TYR A 131 17.42 -30.00 15.88
CA TYR A 131 18.28 -29.25 14.96
C TYR A 131 17.52 -28.30 14.05
N GLU A 132 16.23 -28.53 13.75
CA GLU A 132 15.41 -27.63 12.94
C GLU A 132 15.22 -26.27 13.63
N ASP A 133 14.98 -26.26 14.95
CA ASP A 133 14.89 -25.01 15.72
C ASP A 133 16.25 -24.30 15.77
N SER A 134 17.35 -25.05 15.84
CA SER A 134 18.71 -24.51 15.82
C SER A 134 19.06 -23.86 14.47
N ALA A 135 18.67 -24.50 13.37
CA ALA A 135 18.88 -24.02 12.02
C ALA A 135 18.07 -22.76 11.72
N ILE A 136 16.78 -22.71 12.09
CA ILE A 136 15.96 -21.52 11.82
C ILE A 136 16.38 -20.32 12.67
N ASP A 137 16.75 -20.54 13.93
CA ASP A 137 17.26 -19.48 14.80
C ASP A 137 18.55 -18.88 14.23
N TRP A 138 19.42 -19.73 13.66
CA TRP A 138 20.63 -19.29 12.98
C TRP A 138 20.31 -18.48 11.71
N LEU A 139 19.43 -18.99 10.84
CA LEU A 139 19.00 -18.31 9.61
C LEU A 139 18.41 -16.92 9.89
N ARG A 140 17.52 -16.79 10.88
CA ARG A 140 16.89 -15.51 11.26
C ARG A 140 17.89 -14.49 11.81
N LYS A 141 18.97 -14.95 12.44
CA LYS A 141 20.04 -14.07 12.90
C LYS A 141 20.95 -13.65 11.74
N ARG A 142 21.29 -14.60 10.86
CA ARG A 142 22.22 -14.35 9.75
C ARG A 142 21.62 -13.50 8.64
N PHE A 143 20.31 -13.66 8.40
CA PHE A 143 19.53 -12.95 7.40
C PHE A 143 18.44 -12.09 8.07
N ILE A 144 18.84 -11.24 9.01
CA ILE A 144 17.94 -10.44 9.86
C ILE A 144 17.06 -9.45 9.08
N ASP A 145 17.49 -9.09 7.88
CA ASP A 145 16.83 -8.21 6.93
C ASP A 145 15.90 -8.97 5.96
N ARG A 146 15.69 -10.27 6.17
CA ARG A 146 14.78 -11.12 5.37
C ARG A 146 13.62 -11.62 6.23
N GLN A 147 12.43 -11.64 5.65
CA GLN A 147 11.27 -12.26 6.29
C GLN A 147 11.37 -13.78 6.16
N ILE A 148 11.63 -14.47 7.27
CA ILE A 148 11.78 -15.94 7.33
C ILE A 148 10.61 -16.55 8.12
N ALA A 149 9.67 -17.12 7.39
CA ALA A 149 8.47 -17.77 7.89
C ALA A 149 8.59 -19.30 7.89
N LEU A 150 7.95 -19.92 8.86
CA LEU A 150 7.87 -21.38 9.01
C LEU A 150 6.41 -21.79 9.14
N VAL A 151 6.02 -22.78 8.36
CA VAL A 151 4.71 -23.42 8.42
C VAL A 151 4.92 -24.87 8.83
N LYS A 152 4.79 -25.12 10.14
CA LYS A 152 4.98 -26.46 10.72
C LYS A 152 3.77 -27.35 10.43
N GLY A 153 4.02 -28.52 9.87
CA GLY A 153 3.02 -29.54 9.59
C GLY A 153 3.07 -30.08 8.16
N ASP A 154 2.29 -31.14 7.95
CA ASP A 154 2.14 -31.86 6.67
C ASP A 154 1.88 -30.92 5.49
N SER A 155 2.85 -30.85 4.56
CA SER A 155 2.83 -29.99 3.37
C SER A 155 1.61 -30.21 2.49
N THR A 156 1.06 -31.43 2.47
CA THR A 156 -0.17 -31.73 1.72
C THR A 156 -1.40 -30.99 2.26
N LYS A 157 -1.34 -30.53 3.51
CA LYS A 157 -2.40 -29.78 4.21
C LYS A 157 -2.05 -28.32 4.41
N THR A 158 -0.77 -28.00 4.65
CA THR A 158 -0.32 -26.65 4.98
C THR A 158 -0.12 -25.78 3.73
N VAL A 159 0.37 -26.33 2.62
CA VAL A 159 0.54 -25.57 1.37
C VAL A 159 -0.80 -25.09 0.80
N PRO A 160 -1.91 -25.89 0.77
CA PRO A 160 -3.22 -25.39 0.37
C PRO A 160 -3.77 -24.22 1.19
N GLN A 161 -3.27 -24.01 2.41
CA GLN A 161 -3.69 -22.94 3.32
C GLN A 161 -2.80 -21.70 3.20
N PHE A 162 -1.73 -21.77 2.40
CA PHE A 162 -0.83 -20.65 2.19
C PHE A 162 -1.43 -19.67 1.18
N GLU A 163 -1.67 -18.43 1.62
CA GLU A 163 -2.28 -17.37 0.79
C GLU A 163 -1.25 -16.52 0.01
N GLY A 164 0.02 -16.96 -0.02
CA GLY A 164 1.10 -16.27 -0.73
C GLY A 164 1.36 -16.80 -2.14
N LYS A 165 2.25 -16.10 -2.85
CA LYS A 165 2.81 -16.53 -4.12
C LYS A 165 4.31 -16.77 -4.01
N CYS A 166 4.84 -17.65 -4.85
CA CYS A 166 6.21 -18.15 -4.81
C CYS A 166 6.87 -17.98 -6.17
N ASP A 167 7.93 -17.18 -6.22
CA ASP A 167 8.78 -16.97 -7.40
C ASP A 167 9.85 -18.05 -7.52
N LEU A 168 10.39 -18.52 -6.40
CA LEU A 168 11.25 -19.70 -6.33
C LEU A 168 10.55 -20.77 -5.50
N ILE A 169 10.30 -21.92 -6.12
CA ILE A 169 9.68 -23.08 -5.50
C ILE A 169 10.70 -24.20 -5.42
N HIS A 170 10.97 -24.67 -4.21
CA HIS A 170 11.75 -25.87 -3.95
C HIS A 170 10.87 -26.95 -3.32
N ILE A 171 11.01 -28.20 -3.79
CA ILE A 171 10.28 -29.35 -3.25
C ILE A 171 11.29 -30.48 -3.00
N ASP A 172 11.54 -30.79 -1.73
CA ASP A 172 12.39 -31.87 -1.22
C ASP A 172 11.71 -32.53 0.01
N GLY A 173 10.48 -33.00 -0.22
CA GLY A 173 9.58 -33.50 0.82
C GLY A 173 9.60 -35.03 0.98
N ALA A 174 8.44 -35.64 1.16
CA ALA A 174 8.33 -37.08 1.29
C ALA A 174 8.55 -37.79 -0.05
N HIS A 175 9.29 -38.90 -0.05
CA HIS A 175 9.68 -39.66 -1.26
C HIS A 175 8.83 -40.91 -1.55
N HIS A 176 7.63 -41.01 -0.97
CA HIS A 176 6.82 -42.22 -1.03
C HIS A 176 5.33 -41.91 -1.21
N ALA A 177 4.55 -42.94 -1.55
CA ALA A 177 3.11 -42.88 -1.70
C ALA A 177 2.64 -41.74 -2.63
N HIS A 178 1.60 -40.99 -2.21
CA HIS A 178 0.98 -39.91 -2.97
C HIS A 178 1.53 -38.52 -2.61
N PHE A 179 2.46 -38.43 -1.66
CA PHE A 179 2.93 -37.15 -1.13
C PHE A 179 3.63 -36.28 -2.20
N PRO A 180 4.62 -36.77 -2.99
CA PRO A 180 5.23 -35.94 -4.03
C PRO A 180 4.25 -35.41 -5.08
N GLU A 181 3.29 -36.23 -5.51
CA GLU A 181 2.26 -35.82 -6.46
C GLU A 181 1.36 -34.73 -5.86
N THR A 182 1.01 -34.87 -4.58
CA THR A 182 0.17 -33.90 -3.88
C THR A 182 0.91 -32.59 -3.62
N ASP A 183 2.19 -32.65 -3.23
CA ASP A 183 3.05 -31.49 -3.00
C ASP A 183 3.29 -30.72 -4.28
N THR A 184 3.63 -31.39 -5.38
CA THR A 184 3.78 -30.74 -6.71
C THR A 184 2.48 -30.12 -7.18
N LYS A 185 1.33 -30.79 -6.99
CA LYS A 185 0.01 -30.23 -7.30
C LYS A 185 -0.35 -29.01 -6.45
N ASN A 186 -0.06 -29.05 -5.16
CA ASN A 186 -0.38 -27.96 -4.25
C ASN A 186 0.51 -26.74 -4.50
N MET A 187 1.82 -26.95 -4.73
CA MET A 187 2.75 -25.88 -5.03
C MET A 187 2.44 -25.17 -6.35
N ALA A 188 1.85 -25.86 -7.33
CA ALA A 188 1.36 -25.24 -8.56
C ALA A 188 0.33 -24.11 -8.31
N ARG A 189 -0.44 -24.17 -7.22
CA ARG A 189 -1.46 -23.16 -6.88
C ARG A 189 -0.86 -21.88 -6.32
N VAL A 190 0.26 -22.01 -5.62
CA VAL A 190 0.97 -20.90 -4.97
C VAL A 190 2.12 -20.39 -5.83
N ALA A 191 2.36 -20.99 -7.00
CA ALA A 191 3.29 -20.44 -7.98
C ALA A 191 2.87 -19.05 -8.47
N SER A 192 3.82 -18.13 -8.52
CA SER A 192 3.66 -16.85 -9.19
C SER A 192 3.68 -17.05 -10.72
N VAL A 193 3.23 -16.05 -11.47
CA VAL A 193 3.20 -16.13 -12.94
C VAL A 193 4.60 -16.39 -13.52
N ASN A 194 5.63 -15.77 -12.92
CA ASN A 194 7.02 -16.01 -13.25
C ASN A 194 7.67 -16.78 -12.09
N ASN A 195 7.60 -18.10 -12.15
CA ASN A 195 8.15 -18.98 -11.12
C ASN A 195 9.27 -19.88 -11.67
N LEU A 196 10.21 -20.22 -10.79
CA LEU A 196 11.23 -21.25 -10.98
C LEU A 196 10.90 -22.42 -10.06
N LEU A 197 10.70 -23.61 -10.64
CA LEU A 197 10.49 -24.87 -9.92
C LEU A 197 11.80 -25.67 -9.89
N LEU A 198 12.25 -26.00 -8.68
CA LEU A 198 13.34 -26.93 -8.38
C LEU A 198 12.75 -28.12 -7.58
N LEU A 199 12.80 -29.33 -8.14
CA LEU A 199 12.28 -30.54 -7.51
C LEU A 199 13.44 -31.51 -7.25
N ASP A 200 13.80 -31.74 -5.99
CA ASP A 200 14.90 -32.64 -5.63
C ASP A 200 14.51 -34.12 -5.82
N ASP A 201 15.52 -34.98 -5.87
CA ASP A 201 15.37 -36.42 -6.02
C ASP A 201 14.54 -36.85 -7.25
N CYS A 202 14.54 -36.02 -8.29
CA CYS A 202 13.89 -36.29 -9.57
C CYS A 202 14.74 -37.23 -10.43
N SER A 203 14.66 -38.55 -10.17
CA SER A 203 15.34 -39.57 -10.98
C SER A 203 14.63 -40.94 -10.91
N LYS A 204 15.10 -41.91 -11.71
CA LYS A 204 14.52 -43.27 -11.78
C LYS A 204 14.49 -44.00 -10.44
N SER A 205 15.36 -43.67 -9.51
CA SER A 205 15.38 -44.35 -8.21
C SER A 205 14.35 -43.79 -7.21
N TRP A 206 13.60 -42.76 -7.59
CA TRP A 206 12.51 -42.15 -6.80
C TRP A 206 11.22 -42.11 -7.61
N PRO A 207 10.59 -43.28 -7.87
CA PRO A 207 9.42 -43.36 -8.74
C PRO A 207 8.23 -42.52 -8.29
N ALA A 208 8.08 -42.26 -6.98
CA ALA A 208 7.01 -41.43 -6.45
C ALA A 208 7.16 -39.94 -6.86
N VAL A 209 8.41 -39.43 -6.91
CA VAL A 209 8.69 -38.06 -7.39
C VAL A 209 8.43 -37.97 -8.90
N LEU A 210 8.84 -38.98 -9.66
CA LEU A 210 8.55 -39.05 -11.10
C LEU A 210 7.05 -39.10 -11.40
N LYS A 211 6.24 -39.77 -10.58
CA LYS A 211 4.77 -39.71 -10.71
C LYS A 211 4.21 -38.30 -10.56
N GLY A 212 4.79 -37.48 -9.67
CA GLY A 212 4.45 -36.06 -9.56
C GLY A 212 4.79 -35.30 -10.85
N VAL A 213 5.99 -35.51 -11.40
CA VAL A 213 6.38 -34.91 -12.69
C VAL A 213 5.47 -35.36 -13.83
N ASP A 214 5.14 -36.65 -13.90
CA ASP A 214 4.24 -37.21 -14.90
C ASP A 214 2.83 -36.63 -14.75
N TYR A 215 2.36 -36.42 -13.52
CA TYR A 215 1.10 -35.72 -13.27
C TYR A 215 1.15 -34.29 -13.80
N LEU A 216 2.22 -33.54 -13.53
CA LEU A 216 2.37 -32.16 -14.03
C LEU A 216 2.37 -32.11 -15.56
N LYS A 217 3.09 -33.04 -16.21
CA LYS A 217 3.12 -33.14 -17.68
C LYS A 217 1.77 -33.54 -18.26
N LYS A 218 1.14 -34.59 -17.70
CA LYS A 218 -0.14 -35.13 -18.17
C LYS A 218 -1.27 -34.11 -18.07
N ASN A 219 -1.24 -33.23 -17.06
CA ASN A 219 -2.27 -32.22 -16.82
C ASN A 219 -1.91 -30.84 -17.39
N ASP A 220 -0.82 -30.73 -18.16
CA ASP A 220 -0.33 -29.48 -18.75
C ASP A 220 -0.11 -28.37 -17.70
N LEU A 221 0.48 -28.71 -16.56
CA LEU A 221 0.70 -27.81 -15.43
C LEU A 221 2.13 -27.26 -15.35
N VAL A 222 3.02 -27.58 -16.29
CA VAL A 222 4.43 -27.17 -16.25
C VAL A 222 4.98 -26.86 -17.65
N HIS A 223 5.84 -25.85 -17.76
CA HIS A 223 6.67 -25.57 -18.94
C HIS A 223 8.04 -26.23 -18.78
N ASP A 224 8.48 -26.94 -19.81
CA ASP A 224 9.86 -27.38 -20.02
C ASP A 224 10.55 -28.01 -18.81
N ILE A 225 9.85 -28.89 -18.06
CA ILE A 225 10.47 -29.58 -16.93
C ILE A 225 11.54 -30.57 -17.40
N LYS A 226 12.80 -30.28 -17.06
CA LYS A 226 13.99 -31.03 -17.46
C LYS A 226 14.62 -31.71 -16.26
N MET A 227 14.96 -32.98 -16.45
CA MET A 227 15.63 -33.79 -15.44
C MET A 227 17.15 -33.64 -15.60
N HIS A 228 17.82 -33.26 -14.52
CA HIS A 228 19.27 -33.16 -14.42
C HIS A 228 19.80 -34.33 -13.59
N VAL A 229 20.51 -35.24 -14.26
CA VAL A 229 21.15 -36.40 -13.64
C VAL A 229 22.63 -36.40 -13.98
N PRO A 230 23.49 -35.83 -13.14
CA PRO A 230 24.94 -35.87 -13.33
C PRO A 230 25.46 -37.31 -13.42
N GLU A 231 26.26 -37.59 -14.44
CA GLU A 231 26.84 -38.91 -14.67
C GLU A 231 27.74 -39.32 -13.49
N GLY A 232 27.61 -40.57 -13.00
CA GLY A 232 28.39 -41.08 -11.87
C GLY A 232 28.01 -40.54 -10.49
N TRP A 233 26.90 -39.82 -10.35
CA TRP A 233 26.41 -39.35 -9.06
C TRP A 233 25.47 -40.36 -8.39
N ILE A 234 26.09 -41.31 -7.68
CA ILE A 234 25.40 -42.35 -6.90
C ILE A 234 25.42 -41.96 -5.41
N TYR A 235 24.24 -41.89 -4.80
CA TYR A 235 24.06 -41.70 -3.36
C TYR A 235 23.31 -42.92 -2.78
N ARG A 236 23.94 -43.63 -1.84
CA ARG A 236 23.40 -44.87 -1.22
C ARG A 236 22.90 -45.91 -2.23
N GLY A 237 23.65 -46.13 -3.31
CA GLY A 237 23.31 -47.10 -4.36
C GLY A 237 22.25 -46.63 -5.37
N ALA A 238 21.77 -45.39 -5.25
CA ALA A 238 20.74 -44.81 -6.11
C ALA A 238 21.28 -43.59 -6.88
N GLN A 239 20.87 -43.43 -8.14
CA GLN A 239 21.35 -42.36 -9.02
C GLN A 239 20.68 -41.03 -8.67
N LYS A 240 21.37 -40.07 -8.05
CA LYS A 240 20.73 -38.81 -7.62
C LYS A 240 20.49 -37.89 -8.82
N GLY A 241 19.39 -37.14 -8.78
CA GLY A 241 19.02 -36.19 -9.81
C GLY A 241 17.97 -35.21 -9.30
N TRP A 242 17.74 -34.13 -10.03
CA TRP A 242 16.76 -33.10 -9.69
C TRP A 242 16.13 -32.55 -10.98
N CYS A 243 14.96 -31.93 -10.86
CA CYS A 243 14.24 -31.37 -12.01
C CYS A 243 14.14 -29.86 -11.91
N ILE A 244 14.32 -29.19 -13.05
CA ILE A 244 14.10 -27.74 -13.23
C ILE A 244 12.91 -27.51 -14.15
N GLY A 245 12.04 -26.56 -13.84
CA GLY A 245 10.95 -26.15 -14.73
C GLY A 245 10.25 -24.90 -14.24
N SER A 246 9.04 -24.66 -14.72
CA SER A 246 8.15 -23.62 -14.19
C SER A 246 6.70 -24.06 -14.30
N TYR A 247 5.87 -23.80 -13.30
CA TYR A 247 4.45 -24.12 -13.36
C TYR A 247 3.74 -23.26 -14.42
N LYS A 248 2.89 -23.90 -15.22
CA LYS A 248 1.86 -23.27 -16.03
C LYS A 248 0.78 -22.76 -15.10
N VAL A 249 0.98 -21.55 -14.60
CA VAL A 249 -0.09 -20.83 -13.92
C VAL A 249 -1.06 -20.42 -15.02
N LYS A 250 -2.22 -21.08 -15.08
CA LYS A 250 -3.36 -20.55 -15.83
C LYS A 250 -3.52 -19.14 -15.29
N ALA A 251 -3.19 -18.14 -16.10
CA ALA A 251 -3.70 -16.82 -15.88
C ALA A 251 -5.18 -17.06 -15.59
N GLN A 252 -5.66 -16.70 -14.40
CA GLN A 252 -7.07 -16.36 -14.32
C GLN A 252 -7.28 -15.52 -15.56
N THR A 253 -8.17 -15.98 -16.43
CA THR A 253 -8.66 -15.15 -17.52
C THR A 253 -8.99 -13.86 -16.82
N SER A 254 -8.08 -12.91 -16.98
CA SER A 254 -8.37 -11.54 -16.81
C SER A 254 -9.67 -11.42 -17.57
N ASN A 255 -10.72 -10.98 -16.89
CA ASN A 255 -11.57 -10.05 -17.60
C ASN A 255 -10.63 -8.95 -18.08
N THR A 256 -10.07 -9.21 -19.26
CA THR A 256 -9.70 -8.27 -20.30
C THR A 256 -11.03 -7.84 -20.96
N GLY A 257 -11.98 -7.41 -20.11
CA GLY A 257 -12.69 -6.16 -20.33
C GLY A 257 -11.90 -5.06 -19.63
N PRO A 258 -12.24 -3.77 -19.80
CA PRO A 258 -11.35 -2.65 -19.49
C PRO A 258 -10.84 -2.70 -18.05
N VAL A 259 -9.71 -2.03 -17.81
CA VAL A 259 -9.48 -1.27 -16.58
C VAL A 259 -10.80 -0.55 -16.25
N ASN A 260 -11.68 -1.19 -15.48
CA ASN A 260 -13.05 -0.71 -15.27
C ASN A 260 -13.10 0.12 -14.00
N TYR A 261 -12.15 1.06 -13.92
CA TYR A 261 -12.10 2.04 -12.86
C TYR A 261 -11.92 3.46 -13.41
N LEU A 262 -11.45 3.61 -14.66
CA LEU A 262 -11.31 4.93 -15.30
C LEU A 262 -12.46 5.16 -16.28
N PRO A 263 -13.09 6.35 -16.27
CA PRO A 263 -14.05 6.72 -17.30
C PRO A 263 -13.36 6.64 -18.67
N ARG A 264 -14.05 6.21 -19.74
CA ARG A 264 -13.50 6.05 -21.11
C ARG A 264 -12.72 7.27 -21.63
N SER A 265 -13.03 8.40 -21.04
CA SER A 265 -12.36 9.66 -21.27
C SER A 265 -12.28 10.44 -19.98
N ILE A 266 -11.22 11.23 -19.84
CA ILE A 266 -11.09 12.26 -18.82
C ILE A 266 -11.21 13.63 -19.48
N THR A 267 -11.92 14.54 -18.83
CA THR A 267 -11.98 15.93 -19.27
C THR A 267 -10.99 16.73 -18.45
N PHE A 268 -10.02 17.36 -19.11
CA PHE A 268 -9.08 18.27 -18.47
C PHE A 268 -9.20 19.64 -19.11
N LEU A 269 -9.61 20.62 -18.30
CA LEU A 269 -9.84 22.00 -18.72
C LEU A 269 -10.74 22.08 -19.96
N ASP A 270 -11.92 21.47 -19.97
CA ASP A 270 -12.88 21.46 -21.11
C ASP A 270 -12.44 20.70 -22.38
N GLN A 271 -11.30 19.99 -22.34
CA GLN A 271 -10.88 19.10 -23.42
C GLN A 271 -10.97 17.64 -22.97
N LYS A 272 -11.61 16.82 -23.79
CA LYS A 272 -11.78 15.38 -23.56
C LYS A 272 -10.57 14.62 -24.10
N PHE A 273 -9.99 13.77 -23.26
CA PHE A 273 -8.87 12.88 -23.60
C PHE A 273 -9.29 11.44 -23.33
N CYS A 274 -8.95 10.52 -24.22
CA CYS A 274 -9.26 9.11 -24.00
C CYS A 274 -8.33 8.51 -22.95
N THR A 275 -8.92 7.76 -22.01
CA THR A 275 -8.14 6.99 -21.04
C THR A 275 -7.78 5.65 -21.69
N PRO A 276 -6.52 5.22 -21.65
CA PRO A 276 -6.17 3.87 -22.12
C PRO A 276 -7.01 2.80 -21.40
N PRO A 277 -7.42 1.71 -22.08
CA PRO A 277 -7.10 1.34 -23.47
C PRO A 277 -7.99 1.98 -24.56
N TRP A 278 -8.75 3.03 -24.24
CA TRP A 278 -9.67 3.69 -25.18
C TRP A 278 -8.95 4.72 -26.07
N HIS A 279 -9.28 4.73 -27.37
CA HIS A 279 -8.71 5.57 -28.42
C HIS A 279 -9.79 6.01 -29.44
N GLY A 280 -9.45 6.86 -30.41
CA GLY A 280 -10.39 7.44 -31.39
C GLY A 280 -10.92 8.81 -30.96
N ASP A 281 -11.57 9.55 -31.87
CA ASP A 281 -12.00 10.94 -31.63
C ASP A 281 -13.05 11.06 -30.50
N ARG A 282 -13.77 9.97 -30.21
CA ARG A 282 -14.79 9.90 -29.13
C ARG A 282 -14.45 8.87 -28.06
N CYS A 283 -13.23 8.32 -28.05
CA CYS A 283 -12.80 7.26 -27.14
C CYS A 283 -13.62 5.97 -27.28
N GLU A 284 -14.00 5.66 -28.52
CA GLU A 284 -14.86 4.54 -28.88
C GLU A 284 -14.09 3.26 -29.21
N VAL A 285 -12.81 3.37 -29.55
CA VAL A 285 -11.98 2.23 -29.96
C VAL A 285 -11.28 1.65 -28.74
N TYR A 286 -11.53 0.38 -28.45
CA TYR A 286 -10.85 -0.37 -27.38
C TYR A 286 -9.67 -1.16 -27.97
N ALA A 287 -8.45 -0.89 -27.53
CA ALA A 287 -7.28 -1.70 -27.92
C ALA A 287 -6.86 -2.62 -26.78
N SER A 288 -7.04 -3.94 -26.91
CA SER A 288 -6.59 -4.89 -25.88
C SER A 288 -5.06 -4.87 -25.78
N LYS A 289 -4.51 -4.18 -24.79
CA LYS A 289 -3.08 -4.21 -24.47
C LYS A 289 -2.88 -4.87 -23.11
N GLN A 290 -1.94 -5.81 -23.03
CA GLN A 290 -1.62 -6.50 -21.78
C GLN A 290 -0.75 -5.60 -20.90
N CYS A 291 -1.20 -5.32 -19.67
CA CYS A 291 -0.41 -4.65 -18.63
C CYS A 291 0.51 -5.64 -17.90
N SER A 292 1.67 -5.16 -17.47
CA SER A 292 2.61 -5.81 -16.56
C SER A 292 3.37 -4.73 -15.79
N GLN A 293 4.01 -5.09 -14.67
CA GLN A 293 4.86 -4.18 -13.88
C GLN A 293 6.05 -3.58 -14.68
N TRP A 294 6.31 -4.07 -15.90
CA TRP A 294 7.43 -3.68 -16.76
C TRP A 294 7.01 -3.11 -18.11
N ASN A 295 5.71 -2.96 -18.40
CA ASN A 295 5.24 -2.29 -19.62
C ASN A 295 4.14 -1.26 -19.29
N ASP A 296 4.43 0.01 -19.61
CA ASP A 296 3.46 1.10 -19.45
C ASP A 296 2.53 1.19 -20.68
N GLU A 297 2.59 0.23 -21.61
CA GLU A 297 1.86 0.22 -22.89
C GLU A 297 0.34 0.35 -22.71
N CYS A 298 -0.19 -0.24 -21.66
CA CYS A 298 -1.61 -0.18 -21.36
C CYS A 298 -2.06 1.15 -20.74
N PHE A 299 -1.12 1.99 -20.29
CA PHE A 299 -1.35 3.35 -19.78
C PHE A 299 -0.94 4.44 -20.78
N TYR A 300 -0.42 4.04 -21.95
CA TYR A 300 0.13 4.96 -22.94
C TYR A 300 -0.88 5.39 -24.01
N SER A 301 -0.93 6.69 -24.28
CA SER A 301 -1.62 7.31 -25.41
C SER A 301 -0.63 8.01 -26.35
N ASN A 302 -0.80 7.84 -27.66
CA ASN A 302 -0.01 8.56 -28.66
C ASN A 302 -0.23 10.08 -28.61
N VAL A 303 -1.37 10.54 -28.08
CA VAL A 303 -1.71 11.97 -28.00
C VAL A 303 -1.14 12.58 -26.73
N THR A 304 -1.42 11.98 -25.57
CA THR A 304 -1.15 12.59 -24.27
C THR A 304 0.06 12.00 -23.54
N GLY A 305 0.57 10.86 -24.01
CA GLY A 305 1.56 10.06 -23.29
C GLY A 305 0.91 9.21 -22.19
N THR A 306 1.63 8.99 -21.09
CA THR A 306 1.15 8.25 -19.91
C THR A 306 0.72 9.25 -18.84
N LEU A 307 -0.58 9.31 -18.53
CA LEU A 307 -1.17 10.27 -17.57
C LEU A 307 -1.51 9.67 -16.21
N LEU A 308 -1.59 8.35 -16.13
CA LEU A 308 -1.96 7.62 -14.93
C LEU A 308 -1.27 6.25 -14.95
N VAL A 309 -0.87 5.73 -13.79
CA VAL A 309 -0.35 4.36 -13.63
C VAL A 309 -1.03 3.65 -12.47
N SER A 310 -0.83 2.34 -12.33
CA SER A 310 -1.31 1.58 -11.16
C SER A 310 -0.54 1.96 -9.88
N CYS A 311 -1.17 1.74 -8.72
CA CYS A 311 -0.48 1.95 -7.44
C CYS A 311 0.78 1.09 -7.33
N GLU A 312 0.76 -0.17 -7.80
CA GLU A 312 1.94 -1.05 -7.81
C GLU A 312 3.11 -0.43 -8.59
N ARG A 313 2.82 0.15 -9.77
CA ARG A 313 3.82 0.80 -10.63
C ARG A 313 4.43 2.04 -9.96
N TRP A 314 3.61 2.82 -9.26
CA TRP A 314 4.05 4.00 -8.53
C TRP A 314 4.84 3.65 -7.26
N HIS A 315 4.37 2.69 -6.44
CA HIS A 315 5.12 2.21 -5.27
C HIS A 315 6.49 1.66 -5.67
N GLY A 316 6.56 0.93 -6.79
CA GLY A 316 7.84 0.50 -7.37
C GLY A 316 8.77 1.68 -7.67
N ALA A 317 8.26 2.76 -8.28
CA ALA A 317 9.02 3.97 -8.54
C ALA A 317 9.50 4.66 -7.25
N GLN A 318 8.65 4.75 -6.22
CA GLN A 318 8.98 5.33 -4.92
C GLN A 318 10.10 4.55 -4.20
N ILE A 319 10.14 3.22 -4.34
CA ILE A 319 11.24 2.39 -3.82
C ILE A 319 12.56 2.73 -4.53
N VAL A 320 12.55 2.86 -5.86
CA VAL A 320 13.77 3.18 -6.63
C VAL A 320 14.22 4.62 -6.35
N GLU A 321 13.28 5.54 -6.15
CA GLU A 321 13.54 6.92 -5.74
C GLU A 321 14.20 6.96 -4.36
N ARG A 322 13.64 6.23 -3.38
CA ARG A 322 14.24 6.06 -2.04
C ARG A 322 15.69 5.60 -2.12
N VAL A 323 15.94 4.48 -2.81
CA VAL A 323 17.30 3.91 -2.95
C VAL A 323 18.24 4.90 -3.65
N THR A 324 17.72 5.65 -4.63
CA THR A 324 18.48 6.68 -5.34
C THR A 324 18.91 7.80 -4.41
N TRP A 325 18.04 8.30 -3.54
CA TRP A 325 18.39 9.39 -2.63
C TRP A 325 19.22 8.94 -1.43
N ASP A 326 18.98 7.74 -0.90
CA ASP A 326 19.73 7.17 0.23
C ASP A 326 21.21 6.94 -0.13
N SER A 327 21.50 6.59 -1.38
CA SER A 327 22.85 6.28 -1.86
C SER A 327 23.63 7.48 -2.41
N ARG A 328 22.99 8.65 -2.55
CA ARG A 328 23.64 9.84 -3.14
C ARG A 328 24.31 10.71 -2.07
N GLU A 329 25.61 10.94 -2.25
CA GLU A 329 26.36 11.96 -1.51
C GLU A 329 26.28 13.33 -2.20
N THR A 330 25.07 13.88 -2.32
CA THR A 330 24.83 15.21 -2.90
C THR A 330 23.98 16.06 -1.96
N ASP A 331 24.03 17.38 -2.13
CA ASP A 331 23.19 18.37 -1.42
C ASP A 331 22.26 19.15 -2.36
N THR A 332 22.14 18.68 -3.61
CA THR A 332 21.44 19.35 -4.70
C THR A 332 20.70 18.38 -5.61
N ALA A 333 19.53 18.80 -6.10
CA ALA A 333 18.75 18.14 -7.16
C ALA A 333 18.82 18.95 -8.45
N ARG A 334 20.05 19.34 -8.88
CA ARG A 334 20.31 20.25 -10.01
C ARG A 334 19.73 21.66 -9.81
N ASN A 335 19.65 22.11 -8.56
CA ASN A 335 18.99 23.38 -8.21
C ASN A 335 19.54 24.58 -9.02
N GLU A 336 20.88 24.68 -9.20
CA GLU A 336 21.50 25.75 -9.98
C GLU A 336 21.20 25.65 -11.48
N ALA A 337 21.14 24.44 -12.04
CA ALA A 337 20.82 24.24 -13.45
C ALA A 337 19.36 24.60 -13.75
N HIS A 338 18.44 24.28 -12.83
CA HIS A 338 17.06 24.75 -12.90
C HIS A 338 17.00 26.28 -12.78
N ALA A 339 17.72 26.88 -11.83
CA ALA A 339 17.79 28.33 -11.69
C ALA A 339 18.28 29.01 -12.98
N ASN A 340 19.36 28.54 -13.60
CA ASN A 340 19.86 29.06 -14.87
C ASN A 340 18.80 28.96 -15.98
N SER A 341 18.10 27.83 -16.07
CA SER A 341 17.02 27.61 -17.04
C SER A 341 15.80 28.53 -16.83
N PHE A 342 15.60 29.02 -15.61
CA PHE A 342 14.64 30.09 -15.27
C PHE A 342 15.24 31.51 -15.35
N ASN A 343 16.40 31.69 -15.99
CA ASN A 343 17.16 32.95 -16.02
C ASN A 343 17.36 33.54 -14.62
N PHE A 344 17.79 32.67 -13.69
CA PHE A 344 17.99 32.95 -12.27
C PHE A 344 16.77 33.60 -11.61
N TYR A 345 15.57 33.24 -12.06
CA TYR A 345 14.30 33.73 -11.52
C TYR A 345 14.15 35.27 -11.54
N LYS A 346 14.84 35.97 -12.47
CA LYS A 346 14.80 37.44 -12.59
C LYS A 346 13.38 37.98 -12.81
N SER A 347 12.52 37.21 -13.45
CA SER A 347 11.12 37.56 -13.73
C SER A 347 10.19 37.45 -12.51
N LEU A 348 10.65 36.84 -11.41
CA LEU A 348 9.87 36.77 -10.18
C LEU A 348 9.92 38.08 -9.37
N PRO A 349 8.82 38.47 -8.71
CA PRO A 349 8.80 39.64 -7.83
C PRO A 349 9.68 39.43 -6.60
N GLN A 350 9.99 40.51 -5.87
CA GLN A 350 10.87 40.46 -4.69
C GLN A 350 10.27 39.68 -3.51
N ASN A 351 8.95 39.69 -3.38
CA ASN A 351 8.21 38.92 -2.38
C ASN A 351 7.27 37.95 -3.08
N LEU A 352 7.37 36.67 -2.72
CA LEU A 352 6.60 35.57 -3.27
C LEU A 352 5.36 35.20 -2.43
N GLY A 353 5.16 35.86 -1.28
CA GLY A 353 4.03 35.64 -0.38
C GLY A 353 4.05 34.25 0.26
N ASP A 354 2.88 33.63 0.40
CA ASP A 354 2.76 32.25 0.85
C ASP A 354 3.11 31.29 -0.30
N ILE A 355 4.14 30.47 -0.09
CA ILE A 355 4.62 29.49 -1.07
C ILE A 355 4.08 28.11 -0.73
N ILE A 356 3.69 27.36 -1.77
CA ILE A 356 3.60 25.90 -1.71
C ILE A 356 4.53 25.29 -2.75
N GLU A 357 5.36 24.33 -2.35
CA GLU A 357 6.19 23.52 -3.26
C GLU A 357 5.66 22.09 -3.27
N LEU A 358 5.20 21.64 -4.44
CA LEU A 358 4.76 20.27 -4.68
C LEU A 358 5.97 19.46 -5.17
N GLY A 359 6.27 18.32 -4.54
CA GLY A 359 7.42 17.49 -4.87
C GLY A 359 8.73 18.15 -4.45
N ALA A 360 8.86 18.50 -3.17
CA ALA A 360 10.03 19.22 -2.68
C ALA A 360 11.33 18.38 -2.77
N GLY A 361 11.24 17.04 -2.75
CA GLY A 361 12.40 16.14 -2.65
C GLY A 361 13.29 16.46 -1.44
N PRO A 362 14.46 15.83 -1.26
CA PRO A 362 15.34 16.13 -0.12
C PRO A 362 16.02 17.51 -0.19
N PHE A 363 16.05 18.17 -1.37
CA PHE A 363 16.88 19.36 -1.61
C PHE A 363 16.13 20.62 -2.08
N THR A 364 14.79 20.61 -2.11
CA THR A 364 13.85 21.74 -2.39
C THR A 364 14.36 22.84 -3.33
N GLN A 365 13.67 23.01 -4.46
CA GLN A 365 13.99 24.06 -5.43
C GLN A 365 13.79 25.47 -4.86
N SER A 366 12.94 25.61 -3.84
CA SER A 366 12.78 26.87 -3.10
C SER A 366 14.10 27.36 -2.47
N LYS A 367 15.07 26.48 -2.15
CA LYS A 367 16.41 26.86 -1.64
C LYS A 367 17.08 27.88 -2.56
N THR A 368 17.00 27.67 -3.87
CA THR A 368 17.59 28.54 -4.90
C THR A 368 16.72 29.73 -5.25
N ILE A 369 15.39 29.55 -5.29
CA ILE A 369 14.45 30.65 -5.59
C ILE A 369 14.55 31.74 -4.52
N LEU A 370 14.64 31.34 -3.24
CA LEU A 370 14.69 32.23 -2.08
C LEU A 370 16.11 32.67 -1.69
N LYS A 371 17.09 32.55 -2.60
CA LYS A 371 18.44 33.08 -2.35
C LYS A 371 18.42 34.61 -2.28
N ASP A 372 17.76 35.24 -3.26
CA ASP A 372 17.68 36.70 -3.41
C ASP A 372 16.23 37.24 -3.36
N LYS A 373 15.27 36.38 -2.98
CA LYS A 373 13.84 36.69 -2.87
C LYS A 373 13.33 36.44 -1.44
N THR A 374 12.17 37.00 -1.12
CA THR A 374 11.51 36.86 0.19
C THR A 374 10.18 36.12 0.06
N ALA A 375 9.74 35.51 1.16
CA ALA A 375 8.45 34.83 1.27
C ALA A 375 7.88 35.01 2.68
N THR A 376 6.55 34.88 2.81
CA THR A 376 5.83 35.00 4.08
C THR A 376 5.80 33.66 4.83
N SER A 377 5.52 32.57 4.11
CA SER A 377 5.54 31.21 4.63
C SER A 377 5.85 30.22 3.50
N ILE A 378 6.23 29.00 3.86
CA ILE A 378 6.45 27.93 2.87
C ILE A 378 5.80 26.63 3.34
N THR A 379 5.07 25.99 2.42
CA THR A 379 4.52 24.65 2.59
C THR A 379 5.25 23.70 1.63
N LEU A 380 5.96 22.72 2.17
CA LEU A 380 6.65 21.69 1.38
C LEU A 380 5.79 20.42 1.39
N VAL A 381 5.43 19.93 0.20
CA VAL A 381 4.65 18.69 0.02
C VAL A 381 5.53 17.64 -0.65
N GLU A 382 5.74 16.51 0.01
CA GLU A 382 6.66 15.47 -0.46
C GLU A 382 6.32 14.12 0.22
N PRO A 383 5.87 13.08 -0.51
CA PRO A 383 5.46 11.81 0.10
C PRO A 383 6.52 11.17 1.00
N MET A 384 7.81 11.36 0.68
CA MET A 384 8.93 10.77 1.44
C MET A 384 9.63 11.75 2.39
N ALA A 385 9.03 12.90 2.71
CA ALA A 385 9.69 13.97 3.47
C ALA A 385 10.32 13.47 4.79
N PHE A 386 9.58 12.70 5.58
CA PHE A 386 10.07 12.16 6.85
C PHE A 386 11.22 11.16 6.66
N HIS A 387 11.16 10.33 5.60
CA HIS A 387 12.25 9.42 5.26
C HIS A 387 13.52 10.22 4.94
N TYR A 388 13.43 11.25 4.11
CA TYR A 388 14.59 12.10 3.75
C TYR A 388 15.21 12.80 4.95
N MET A 389 14.40 13.30 5.89
CA MET A 389 14.90 13.90 7.13
C MET A 389 15.74 12.92 7.95
N THR A 390 15.39 11.63 7.94
CA THR A 390 16.09 10.61 8.74
C THR A 390 17.28 9.99 8.03
N HIS A 391 17.17 9.71 6.73
CA HIS A 391 18.10 8.84 6.01
C HIS A 391 18.96 9.58 4.98
N VAL A 392 18.50 10.71 4.43
CA VAL A 392 19.29 11.47 3.45
C VAL A 392 20.24 12.42 4.19
N LYS A 393 21.54 12.21 3.98
CA LYS A 393 22.64 12.91 4.69
C LYS A 393 22.49 14.43 4.66
N HIS A 394 22.24 14.99 3.48
CA HIS A 394 22.20 16.43 3.23
C HIS A 394 20.78 17.00 3.01
N CYS A 395 19.74 16.32 3.50
CA CYS A 395 18.36 16.83 3.40
C CYS A 395 18.28 18.28 3.90
N PHE A 396 17.73 19.19 3.09
CA PHE A 396 17.77 20.63 3.36
C PHE A 396 16.88 21.03 4.54
N TYR A 397 15.70 20.44 4.64
CA TYR A 397 14.74 20.66 5.72
C TYR A 397 14.81 19.55 6.79
N LYS A 398 16.02 19.02 7.05
CA LYS A 398 16.25 17.89 7.99
C LYS A 398 15.60 18.08 9.38
N ASN A 399 15.50 19.34 9.83
CA ASN A 399 14.93 19.71 11.12
C ASN A 399 13.43 20.08 11.05
N GLY A 400 12.77 19.84 9.91
CA GLY A 400 11.37 20.19 9.68
C GLY A 400 11.13 21.67 9.35
N THR A 401 12.19 22.44 9.13
CA THR A 401 12.11 23.89 8.88
C THR A 401 12.86 24.28 7.61
N PHE A 402 12.38 25.33 6.94
CA PHE A 402 13.05 25.99 5.84
C PHE A 402 13.70 27.29 6.35
N LYS A 403 14.97 27.21 6.72
CA LYS A 403 15.72 28.34 7.32
C LYS A 403 14.91 29.00 8.45
N ASN A 404 14.59 30.29 8.32
CA ASN A 404 13.85 31.10 9.30
C ASN A 404 12.39 31.37 8.90
N LEU A 405 11.87 30.68 7.86
CA LEU A 405 10.50 30.89 7.41
C LEU A 405 9.52 30.00 8.19
N PRO A 406 8.30 30.49 8.49
CA PRO A 406 7.20 29.64 8.92
C PRO A 406 7.00 28.51 7.91
N THR A 407 7.31 27.28 8.34
CA THR A 407 7.38 26.10 7.47
C THR A 407 6.29 25.12 7.85
N THR A 408 5.49 24.70 6.87
CA THR A 408 4.58 23.56 6.98
C THR A 408 5.16 22.43 6.14
N LEU A 409 5.30 21.23 6.72
CA LEU A 409 5.78 20.06 6.00
C LEU A 409 4.65 19.03 5.92
N LEU A 410 4.31 18.61 4.71
CA LEU A 410 3.27 17.62 4.44
C LEU A 410 3.91 16.39 3.78
N SER A 411 4.04 15.29 4.54
CA SER A 411 4.61 14.03 4.04
C SER A 411 3.53 13.16 3.39
N ILE A 412 2.96 13.64 2.29
CA ILE A 412 1.85 13.00 1.56
C ILE A 412 2.08 13.08 0.05
N PRO A 413 1.45 12.20 -0.75
CA PRO A 413 1.38 12.37 -2.21
C PRO A 413 0.65 13.68 -2.53
N ALA A 414 1.18 14.46 -3.48
CA ALA A 414 0.61 15.77 -3.82
C ALA A 414 -0.74 15.66 -4.55
N GLU A 415 -1.03 14.50 -5.13
CA GLU A 415 -2.32 14.10 -5.72
C GLU A 415 -3.44 14.03 -4.68
N GLU A 416 -3.11 13.77 -3.42
CA GLU A 416 -4.06 13.58 -2.31
C GLU A 416 -4.22 14.85 -1.46
N LEU A 417 -3.59 15.95 -1.88
CA LEU A 417 -3.63 17.21 -1.17
C LEU A 417 -5.05 17.82 -1.24
N ASN A 418 -5.87 17.52 -0.23
CA ASN A 418 -7.18 18.12 -0.05
C ASN A 418 -7.07 19.41 0.78
N ASN A 419 -6.65 20.51 0.15
CA ASN A 419 -6.45 21.79 0.82
C ASN A 419 -7.36 22.89 0.23
N THR A 420 -8.03 23.63 1.11
CA THR A 420 -8.87 24.78 0.74
C THR A 420 -8.07 26.09 0.70
N ARG A 421 -6.89 26.14 1.32
CA ARG A 421 -5.99 27.32 1.32
C ARG A 421 -5.40 27.54 -0.06
N LYS A 422 -5.38 28.80 -0.49
CA LYS A 422 -4.72 29.27 -1.71
C LYS A 422 -3.38 29.95 -1.37
N PHE A 423 -2.41 29.85 -2.27
CA PHE A 423 -1.04 30.32 -2.15
C PHE A 423 -0.73 31.41 -3.18
N ASP A 424 0.15 32.34 -2.82
CA ASP A 424 0.57 33.42 -3.70
C ASP A 424 1.53 32.91 -4.78
N SER A 425 2.34 31.91 -4.47
CA SER A 425 3.23 31.24 -5.42
C SER A 425 3.20 29.72 -5.23
N LEU A 426 3.15 28.98 -6.33
CA LEU A 426 3.28 27.52 -6.36
C LEU A 426 4.53 27.13 -7.16
N VAL A 427 5.38 26.29 -6.56
CA VAL A 427 6.59 25.73 -7.17
C VAL A 427 6.34 24.24 -7.45
N MET A 428 6.61 23.81 -8.69
CA MET A 428 6.52 22.40 -9.10
C MET A 428 7.53 22.14 -10.22
N ILE A 429 8.69 21.58 -9.88
CA ILE A 429 9.82 21.46 -10.82
C ILE A 429 10.24 19.99 -10.89
N ASN A 430 10.03 19.35 -12.04
CA ASN A 430 10.36 17.95 -12.32
C ASN A 430 9.63 16.96 -11.39
N VAL A 431 8.30 17.05 -11.34
CA VAL A 431 7.45 16.38 -10.34
C VAL A 431 6.46 15.43 -10.97
N ILE A 432 5.82 15.83 -12.07
CA ILE A 432 4.73 15.09 -12.69
C ILE A 432 5.19 13.71 -13.13
N GLU A 433 6.44 13.54 -13.53
CA GLU A 433 6.92 12.22 -13.93
C GLU A 433 7.04 11.19 -12.79
N HIS A 434 6.97 11.63 -11.52
CA HIS A 434 7.08 10.81 -10.31
C HIS A 434 5.74 10.50 -9.63
N VAL A 435 4.64 11.08 -10.12
CA VAL A 435 3.28 10.92 -9.55
C VAL A 435 2.60 9.64 -10.04
N TYR A 436 1.44 9.30 -9.46
CA TYR A 436 0.57 8.25 -10.00
C TYR A 436 -0.56 8.78 -10.89
N ASP A 437 -0.99 10.04 -10.71
CA ASP A 437 -2.03 10.72 -11.50
C ASP A 437 -1.62 12.15 -11.87
N ALA A 438 -1.21 12.32 -13.13
CA ALA A 438 -0.75 13.60 -13.66
C ALA A 438 -1.86 14.67 -13.70
N LEU A 439 -3.10 14.28 -13.98
CA LEU A 439 -4.19 15.24 -14.14
C LEU A 439 -4.72 15.72 -12.80
N SER A 440 -4.78 14.82 -11.81
CA SER A 440 -5.15 15.18 -10.44
C SER A 440 -4.17 16.20 -9.86
N ILE A 441 -2.86 15.99 -9.97
CA ILE A 441 -1.89 16.97 -9.46
C ILE A 441 -1.91 18.29 -10.22
N LEU A 442 -2.08 18.26 -11.55
CA LEU A 442 -2.21 19.48 -12.37
C LEU A 442 -3.47 20.28 -11.98
N ASN A 443 -4.59 19.61 -11.73
CA ASN A 443 -5.81 20.24 -11.26
C ASN A 443 -5.65 20.82 -9.84
N SER A 444 -5.00 20.08 -8.94
CA SER A 444 -4.63 20.56 -7.61
C SER A 444 -3.75 21.81 -7.70
N ALA A 445 -2.72 21.81 -8.55
CA ALA A 445 -1.86 22.97 -8.75
C ALA A 445 -2.64 24.23 -9.17
N ILE A 446 -3.53 24.11 -10.16
CA ILE A 446 -4.43 25.22 -10.55
C ILE A 446 -5.27 25.67 -9.36
N ASN A 447 -5.84 24.73 -8.62
CA ASN A 447 -6.71 25.03 -7.49
C ASN A 447 -5.96 25.59 -6.29
N LEU A 448 -4.66 25.40 -6.13
CA LEU A 448 -3.94 25.91 -4.97
C LEU A 448 -3.45 27.35 -5.16
N ILE A 449 -3.44 27.89 -6.37
CA ILE A 449 -2.87 29.23 -6.66
C ILE A 449 -3.96 30.31 -6.50
N LYS A 450 -3.68 31.42 -5.80
CA LYS A 450 -4.60 32.57 -5.74
C LYS A 450 -4.82 33.20 -7.12
N GLU A 451 -5.88 33.98 -7.28
CA GLU A 451 -5.98 34.88 -8.44
C GLU A 451 -4.73 35.78 -8.50
N ASN A 452 -4.16 35.97 -9.69
CA ASN A 452 -2.88 36.65 -9.93
C ASN A 452 -1.65 36.03 -9.24
N GLY A 453 -1.79 34.86 -8.62
CA GLY A 453 -0.68 34.10 -8.05
C GLY A 453 0.22 33.49 -9.13
N LEU A 454 1.43 33.10 -8.74
CA LEU A 454 2.47 32.62 -9.64
C LEU A 454 2.53 31.10 -9.67
N PHE A 455 2.68 30.54 -10.86
CA PHE A 455 2.95 29.13 -11.12
C PHE A 455 4.36 28.99 -11.68
N ILE A 456 5.29 28.49 -10.88
CA ILE A 456 6.70 28.28 -11.24
C ILE A 456 6.85 26.79 -11.54
N TRP A 457 6.87 26.45 -12.83
CA TRP A 457 6.69 25.09 -13.29
C TRP A 457 7.78 24.65 -14.27
N HIS A 458 8.32 23.46 -14.07
CA HIS A 458 9.18 22.80 -15.04
C HIS A 458 8.81 21.33 -15.14
N GLU A 459 8.77 20.81 -16.37
CA GLU A 459 8.57 19.39 -16.59
C GLU A 459 9.30 18.87 -17.84
N ARG A 460 9.71 17.61 -17.81
CA ARG A 460 10.19 16.87 -18.98
C ARG A 460 9.03 16.38 -19.83
N LEU A 461 9.18 16.47 -21.14
CA LEU A 461 8.15 16.15 -22.11
C LEU A 461 8.59 14.99 -22.99
N TRP A 462 7.66 14.06 -23.21
CA TRP A 462 7.96 12.76 -23.80
C TRP A 462 7.31 12.60 -25.18
N ASP A 463 7.45 13.62 -26.05
CA ASP A 463 6.82 13.63 -27.38
C ASP A 463 7.30 12.49 -28.27
N ASN A 464 8.57 12.10 -28.13
CA ASN A 464 9.19 11.00 -28.87
C ASN A 464 8.98 9.62 -28.22
N TYR A 465 8.42 9.55 -27.01
CA TYR A 465 8.12 8.28 -26.35
C TYR A 465 6.97 7.57 -27.06
N ARG A 466 7.07 6.24 -27.20
CA ARG A 466 6.13 5.38 -27.94
C ARG A 466 5.54 4.24 -27.09
N GLY A 467 5.61 4.34 -25.77
CA GLY A 467 4.94 3.40 -24.86
C GLY A 467 5.71 2.11 -24.55
N VAL A 468 6.86 1.86 -25.18
CA VAL A 468 7.62 0.61 -25.00
C VAL A 468 8.51 0.69 -23.75
N ALA A 469 8.66 -0.45 -23.06
CA ALA A 469 9.74 -0.67 -22.09
C ALA A 469 11.10 -0.43 -22.75
N THR A 470 12.06 0.06 -21.98
CA THR A 470 13.36 0.61 -22.42
C THR A 470 14.03 -0.04 -23.65
N PRO A 471 14.62 0.77 -24.56
CA PRO A 471 15.73 0.30 -25.39
C PRO A 471 16.86 -0.22 -24.48
N PRO A 472 17.67 -1.20 -24.91
CA PRO A 472 18.71 -1.79 -24.07
C PRO A 472 19.62 -0.72 -23.42
N GLY A 473 19.69 -0.70 -22.08
CA GLY A 473 20.68 0.10 -21.34
C GLY A 473 20.18 1.34 -20.59
N ASN A 474 18.88 1.55 -20.35
CA ASN A 474 18.40 2.69 -19.55
C ASN A 474 17.26 2.39 -18.56
N ASP A 475 17.32 1.24 -17.88
CA ASP A 475 16.24 0.72 -17.00
C ASP A 475 15.89 1.63 -15.83
N ARG A 476 16.83 2.48 -15.39
CA ARG A 476 16.64 3.42 -14.29
C ARG A 476 15.60 4.50 -14.62
N GLU A 477 15.66 5.08 -15.83
CA GLU A 477 14.70 6.10 -16.28
C GLU A 477 13.29 5.52 -16.41
N PHE A 478 13.18 4.24 -16.75
CA PHE A 478 11.89 3.56 -16.73
C PHE A 478 11.38 3.41 -15.31
N GLN A 479 12.18 2.83 -14.41
CA GLN A 479 11.77 2.52 -13.05
C GLN A 479 11.38 3.77 -12.24
N LEU A 480 12.16 4.85 -12.34
CA LEU A 480 11.94 6.08 -11.58
C LEU A 480 10.73 6.91 -12.04
N HIS A 481 10.41 6.89 -13.35
CA HIS A 481 9.45 7.82 -13.95
C HIS A 481 8.22 7.08 -14.48
N PRO A 482 7.19 6.83 -13.64
CA PRO A 482 5.96 6.18 -14.07
C PRO A 482 5.13 6.99 -15.06
N ILE A 483 5.21 8.32 -15.00
CA ILE A 483 4.36 9.22 -15.79
C ILE A 483 5.19 9.92 -16.87
N ARG A 484 4.59 10.07 -18.05
CA ARG A 484 5.26 10.62 -19.25
C ARG A 484 4.29 11.47 -20.04
N ILE A 485 4.14 12.73 -19.64
CA ILE A 485 3.24 13.65 -20.34
C ILE A 485 3.86 14.15 -21.66
N LYS A 486 3.02 14.45 -22.64
CA LYS A 486 3.43 15.09 -23.91
C LYS A 486 3.17 16.59 -23.90
N THR A 487 3.77 17.29 -24.86
CA THR A 487 3.67 18.76 -25.02
C THR A 487 2.23 19.25 -25.10
N VAL A 488 1.28 18.45 -25.59
CA VAL A 488 -0.14 18.83 -25.64
C VAL A 488 -0.71 19.11 -24.24
N ILE A 489 -0.34 18.32 -23.24
CA ILE A 489 -0.80 18.50 -21.85
C ILE A 489 -0.12 19.72 -21.24
N ALA A 490 1.18 19.89 -21.48
CA ALA A 490 1.95 21.04 -21.02
C ALA A 490 1.37 22.38 -21.54
N LYS A 491 1.11 22.47 -22.85
CA LYS A 491 0.47 23.64 -23.45
C LYS A 491 -0.92 23.89 -22.88
N ARG A 492 -1.68 22.83 -22.54
CA ARG A 492 -3.02 22.97 -21.96
C ARG A 492 -2.96 23.58 -20.57
N ILE A 493 -2.10 23.09 -19.66
CA ILE A 493 -1.96 23.69 -18.34
C ILE A 493 -1.44 25.14 -18.44
N MET A 494 -0.43 25.40 -19.27
CA MET A 494 0.13 26.74 -19.46
C MET A 494 -0.92 27.76 -19.95
N SER A 495 -1.91 27.32 -20.74
CA SER A 495 -2.97 28.20 -21.26
C SER A 495 -3.87 28.83 -20.18
N MET A 496 -3.86 28.26 -18.96
CA MET A 496 -4.58 28.81 -17.80
C MET A 496 -3.92 30.04 -17.19
N PHE A 497 -2.71 30.36 -17.63
CA PHE A 497 -1.89 31.41 -17.07
C PHE A 497 -1.60 32.49 -18.13
N GLU A 498 -1.35 33.69 -17.65
CA GLU A 498 -0.63 34.72 -18.40
C GLU A 498 0.86 34.40 -18.32
N GLU A 499 1.53 34.32 -19.47
CA GLU A 499 2.95 33.98 -19.52
C GLU A 499 3.80 35.11 -18.94
N VAL A 500 4.60 34.80 -17.94
CA VAL A 500 5.61 35.70 -17.35
C VAL A 500 7.00 35.33 -17.85
N TYR A 501 7.27 34.04 -18.01
CA TYR A 501 8.50 33.52 -18.59
C TYR A 501 8.22 32.14 -19.19
N VAL A 502 8.81 31.87 -20.35
CA VAL A 502 8.83 30.53 -20.93
C VAL A 502 10.18 30.28 -21.59
N SER A 503 10.71 29.08 -21.41
CA SER A 503 11.89 28.61 -22.13
C SER A 503 11.75 27.13 -22.42
N TRP A 504 11.82 26.78 -23.70
CA TRP A 504 11.71 25.41 -24.20
C TRP A 504 13.10 24.86 -24.48
N ASP A 505 13.31 23.58 -24.17
CA ASP A 505 14.53 22.83 -24.54
C ASP A 505 15.81 23.62 -24.21
N THR A 506 15.92 24.04 -22.95
CA THR A 506 17.08 24.78 -22.43
C THR A 506 18.37 23.99 -22.62
N GLU A 507 19.52 24.65 -22.48
CA GLU A 507 20.83 24.00 -22.58
C GLU A 507 20.94 22.79 -21.65
N GLU A 508 20.40 22.87 -20.43
CA GLU A 508 20.38 21.75 -19.49
C GLU A 508 19.55 20.57 -20.00
N LEU A 509 18.38 20.82 -20.58
CA LEU A 509 17.55 19.76 -21.18
C LEU A 509 18.25 19.12 -22.38
N ARG A 510 18.86 19.91 -23.26
CA ARG A 510 19.66 19.42 -24.39
C ARG A 510 20.85 18.59 -23.92
N ARG A 511 21.57 19.03 -22.88
CA ARG A 511 22.68 18.30 -22.25
C ARG A 511 22.24 16.92 -21.75
N LEU A 512 21.03 16.84 -21.21
CA LEU A 512 20.42 15.60 -20.72
C LEU A 512 19.70 14.79 -21.81
N LYS A 513 19.72 15.25 -23.07
CA LYS A 513 18.98 14.64 -24.20
C LYS A 513 17.47 14.54 -23.94
N ASN A 514 16.93 15.49 -23.19
CA ASN A 514 15.52 15.59 -22.86
C ASN A 514 14.87 16.75 -23.62
N GLN A 515 13.54 16.67 -23.77
CA GLN A 515 12.70 17.79 -24.17
C GLN A 515 11.92 18.27 -22.95
N GLY A 516 11.54 19.55 -22.92
CA GLY A 516 10.84 20.09 -21.76
C GLY A 516 10.59 21.58 -21.80
N VAL A 517 9.92 22.07 -20.77
CA VAL A 517 9.59 23.49 -20.61
C VAL A 517 9.93 23.99 -19.22
N TYR A 518 10.45 25.21 -19.14
CA TYR A 518 10.57 26.00 -17.92
C TYR A 518 9.61 27.18 -18.06
N PHE A 519 8.60 27.24 -17.20
CA PHE A 519 7.47 28.16 -17.31
C PHE A 519 7.22 28.90 -16.00
N ILE A 520 7.01 30.20 -16.08
CA ILE A 520 6.42 31.01 -15.01
C ILE A 520 5.16 31.62 -15.57
N GLY A 521 4.03 31.29 -14.95
CA GLY A 521 2.72 31.80 -15.32
C GLY A 521 2.06 32.57 -14.19
N ARG A 522 1.29 33.61 -14.50
CA ARG A 522 0.42 34.31 -13.56
C ARG A 522 -1.01 33.85 -13.75
N ARG A 523 -1.70 33.41 -12.69
CA ARG A 523 -3.08 32.91 -12.79
C ARG A 523 -3.99 34.05 -13.26
N ARG A 524 -4.66 33.87 -14.41
CA ARG A 524 -5.57 34.89 -14.96
C ARG A 524 -6.72 35.15 -13.99
N LYS A 525 -7.15 36.41 -13.90
CA LYS A 525 -8.40 36.78 -13.22
C LYS A 525 -9.56 36.09 -13.92
N ILE A 526 -10.48 35.47 -13.17
CA ILE A 526 -11.70 34.91 -13.74
C ILE A 526 -12.58 36.09 -14.13
N VAL A 527 -12.40 36.60 -15.35
CA VAL A 527 -13.41 37.46 -15.97
C VAL A 527 -14.51 36.51 -16.42
N ALA A 528 -15.65 36.52 -15.74
CA ALA A 528 -16.85 35.87 -16.23
C ALA A 528 -17.20 36.48 -17.59
N LYS A 529 -16.70 35.89 -18.68
CA LYS A 529 -17.08 36.27 -20.03
C LYS A 529 -18.47 35.70 -20.30
N THR A 530 -19.48 36.52 -20.07
CA THR A 530 -20.86 36.38 -20.56
C THR A 530 -20.93 36.54 -22.08
N THR A 531 -20.19 35.71 -22.81
CA THR A 531 -20.34 35.56 -24.27
C THR A 531 -20.02 34.12 -24.62
N ILE A 532 -21.04 33.26 -24.54
CA ILE A 532 -21.02 31.93 -25.15
C ILE A 532 -21.05 32.18 -26.67
N PRO A 533 -20.10 31.62 -27.45
CA PRO A 533 -20.18 31.64 -28.90
C PRO A 533 -21.47 30.94 -29.33
N GLN A 534 -22.26 31.59 -30.18
CA GLN A 534 -23.48 31.03 -30.75
C GLN A 534 -23.17 29.69 -31.44
N HIS A 535 -23.51 28.59 -30.79
CA HIS A 535 -23.77 27.31 -31.45
C HIS A 535 -25.29 27.19 -31.61
N PRO A 536 -25.81 27.00 -32.83
CA PRO A 536 -27.24 26.88 -33.08
C PRO A 536 -27.71 25.50 -32.62
N GLY A 537 -28.33 25.41 -31.45
CA GLY A 537 -28.84 24.13 -30.96
C GLY A 537 -29.58 24.10 -29.63
N CYS A 538 -29.38 25.08 -28.74
CA CYS A 538 -30.09 25.12 -27.46
C CYS A 538 -30.99 26.35 -27.39
N PHE A 539 -32.30 26.13 -27.49
CA PHE A 539 -33.31 27.16 -27.24
C PHE A 539 -33.39 27.50 -25.74
N GLU A 540 -33.40 28.79 -25.41
CA GLU A 540 -34.05 29.30 -24.20
C GLU A 540 -35.57 29.07 -24.26
N ARG A 541 -36.21 28.81 -23.11
CA ARG A 541 -37.53 29.35 -22.70
C ARG A 541 -37.82 28.89 -21.26
N SER A 542 -37.87 29.81 -20.29
CA SER A 542 -39.03 30.59 -19.85
C SER A 542 -40.16 29.74 -19.24
N ASN A 543 -40.51 30.04 -17.97
CA ASN A 543 -41.63 29.52 -17.17
C ASN A 543 -41.37 28.31 -16.26
N GLY A 544 -40.38 28.41 -15.38
CA GLY A 544 -40.50 28.08 -13.94
C GLY A 544 -41.02 26.71 -13.49
N LYS A 545 -41.10 25.67 -14.33
CA LYS A 545 -41.56 24.32 -13.94
C LYS A 545 -40.48 23.29 -14.25
N GLN A 546 -39.90 22.70 -13.20
CA GLN A 546 -38.97 21.57 -13.31
C GLN A 546 -39.75 20.25 -13.48
N THR A 547 -39.26 19.37 -14.35
CA THR A 547 -39.73 17.99 -14.47
C THR A 547 -38.69 17.08 -13.83
N VAL A 548 -39.13 16.23 -12.91
CA VAL A 548 -38.25 15.28 -12.20
C VAL A 548 -38.64 13.87 -12.61
N ILE A 549 -37.66 13.06 -13.03
CA ILE A 549 -37.84 11.67 -13.47
C ILE A 549 -37.16 10.75 -12.47
N PHE A 550 -37.90 9.78 -11.92
CA PHE A 550 -37.36 8.77 -11.02
C PHE A 550 -37.32 7.39 -11.70
N PHE A 551 -36.18 6.70 -11.60
CA PHE A 551 -36.02 5.30 -11.99
C PHE A 551 -36.00 4.42 -10.74
N VAL A 552 -36.89 3.43 -10.67
CA VAL A 552 -37.02 2.56 -9.51
C VAL A 552 -37.04 1.10 -9.97
N SER A 553 -36.06 0.30 -9.51
CA SER A 553 -35.95 -1.15 -9.77
C SER A 553 -35.87 -1.94 -8.47
N ASN A 554 -36.58 -3.08 -8.39
CA ASN A 554 -36.56 -4.05 -7.28
C ASN A 554 -36.79 -3.46 -5.87
N VAL A 555 -38.03 -3.12 -5.55
CA VAL A 555 -38.39 -2.47 -4.29
C VAL A 555 -39.50 -3.21 -3.54
N ASN A 556 -39.25 -3.49 -2.26
CA ASN A 556 -40.24 -3.96 -1.28
C ASN A 556 -41.31 -2.86 -1.02
N SER A 557 -42.59 -3.23 -0.89
CA SER A 557 -43.73 -2.33 -0.64
C SER A 557 -43.51 -1.29 0.48
N THR A 558 -42.76 -1.63 1.54
CA THR A 558 -42.51 -0.73 2.67
C THR A 558 -41.54 0.40 2.31
N PHE A 559 -40.57 0.14 1.42
CA PHE A 559 -39.64 1.14 0.93
C PHE A 559 -40.27 2.04 -0.15
N LEU A 560 -41.27 1.53 -0.88
CA LEU A 560 -42.02 2.32 -1.84
C LEU A 560 -42.86 3.41 -1.15
N GLN A 561 -43.47 3.12 0.01
CA GLN A 561 -44.25 4.11 0.76
C GLN A 561 -43.39 5.26 1.32
N SER A 562 -42.17 4.98 1.79
CA SER A 562 -41.28 6.03 2.32
C SER A 562 -40.74 6.96 1.23
N GLN A 563 -40.46 6.42 0.04
CA GLN A 563 -40.05 7.21 -1.12
C GLN A 563 -41.20 8.04 -1.69
N LEU A 564 -42.43 7.51 -1.71
CA LEU A 564 -43.61 8.24 -2.19
C LEU A 564 -44.03 9.38 -1.24
N MET A 565 -43.81 9.24 0.08
CA MET A 565 -44.01 10.36 1.02
C MET A 565 -43.05 11.53 0.76
N MET A 566 -41.80 11.27 0.32
CA MET A 566 -40.85 12.33 -0.03
C MET A 566 -41.29 13.13 -1.28
N VAL A 567 -41.98 12.50 -2.23
CA VAL A 567 -42.43 13.16 -3.47
C VAL A 567 -43.57 14.16 -3.20
N ASN A 568 -44.36 13.96 -2.15
CA ASN A 568 -45.48 14.84 -1.80
C ASN A 568 -45.05 16.22 -1.24
N ASN A 569 -43.77 16.40 -0.90
CA ASN A 569 -43.24 17.68 -0.41
C ASN A 569 -42.79 18.64 -1.53
N PHE A 570 -42.97 18.28 -2.80
CA PHE A 570 -42.66 19.16 -3.94
C PHE A 570 -43.94 19.76 -4.52
N ASP A 571 -44.32 20.93 -4.03
CA ASP A 571 -45.64 21.53 -4.31
C ASP A 571 -45.83 22.05 -5.75
N ASN A 572 -44.80 22.08 -6.60
CA ASN A 572 -44.86 22.77 -7.91
C ASN A 572 -44.31 21.99 -9.13
N THR A 573 -44.07 20.69 -9.01
CA THR A 573 -43.53 19.87 -10.11
C THR A 573 -44.59 18.90 -10.67
N LYS A 574 -44.66 18.78 -12.01
CA LYS A 574 -45.32 17.62 -12.64
C LYS A 574 -44.34 16.45 -12.56
N SER A 575 -44.53 15.56 -11.59
CA SER A 575 -43.65 14.42 -11.37
C SER A 575 -44.05 13.23 -12.26
N ILE A 576 -43.11 12.72 -13.05
CA ILE A 576 -43.31 11.50 -13.85
C ILE A 576 -42.45 10.41 -13.23
N ILE A 577 -43.07 9.33 -12.77
CA ILE A 577 -42.37 8.19 -12.16
C ILE A 577 -42.42 7.02 -13.13
N ILE A 578 -41.25 6.56 -13.59
CA ILE A 578 -41.13 5.40 -14.47
C ILE A 578 -40.60 4.23 -13.62
N ILE A 579 -41.47 3.25 -13.37
CA ILE A 579 -41.17 2.10 -12.51
C ILE A 579 -40.88 0.90 -13.41
N GLN A 580 -39.72 0.27 -13.26
CA GLN A 580 -39.36 -0.95 -13.97
C GLN A 580 -39.33 -2.12 -12.98
N THR A 581 -40.33 -3.00 -13.05
CA THR A 581 -40.32 -4.27 -12.29
C THR A 581 -41.14 -5.34 -13.01
N ASP A 582 -40.72 -6.60 -12.87
CA ASP A 582 -41.33 -7.77 -13.52
C ASP A 582 -42.41 -8.45 -12.65
N ASN A 583 -42.71 -7.95 -11.44
CA ASN A 583 -43.71 -8.58 -10.57
C ASN A 583 -44.32 -7.60 -9.56
N PHE A 584 -45.62 -7.34 -9.68
CA PHE A 584 -46.41 -6.59 -8.69
C PHE A 584 -47.41 -7.51 -8.00
N GLY A 585 -47.40 -7.54 -6.65
CA GLY A 585 -48.52 -8.06 -5.86
C GLY A 585 -49.71 -7.09 -5.88
N ALA A 586 -50.93 -7.62 -5.86
CA ALA A 586 -52.18 -6.86 -6.03
C ALA A 586 -52.34 -5.65 -5.08
N LYS A 587 -51.80 -5.75 -3.86
CA LYS A 587 -51.85 -4.70 -2.84
C LYS A 587 -51.08 -3.42 -3.24
N ALA A 588 -49.91 -3.58 -3.87
CA ALA A 588 -49.09 -2.45 -4.32
C ALA A 588 -49.72 -1.72 -5.53
N LYS A 589 -50.46 -2.43 -6.39
CA LYS A 589 -51.26 -1.81 -7.47
C LYS A 589 -52.36 -0.88 -6.93
N ALA A 590 -53.05 -1.30 -5.86
CA ALA A 590 -54.13 -0.52 -5.27
C ALA A 590 -53.63 0.76 -4.56
N ASP A 591 -52.44 0.73 -3.97
CA ASP A 591 -51.86 1.89 -3.30
C ASP A 591 -51.30 2.93 -4.28
N ILE A 592 -50.80 2.49 -5.42
CA ILE A 592 -50.28 3.36 -6.48
C ILE A 592 -51.40 4.15 -7.20
N LEU A 593 -52.58 3.53 -7.39
CA LEU A 593 -53.73 4.16 -8.06
C LEU A 593 -54.40 5.29 -7.25
N LYS A 594 -54.03 5.48 -5.97
CA LYS A 594 -54.57 6.55 -5.12
C LYS A 594 -53.96 7.93 -5.40
N PHE A 595 -52.93 8.03 -6.25
CA PHE A 595 -52.23 9.29 -6.53
C PHE A 595 -52.59 9.85 -7.91
N SER A 596 -53.40 10.91 -7.94
CA SER A 596 -53.98 11.51 -9.16
C SER A 596 -53.02 12.32 -10.04
N LYS A 597 -51.77 12.55 -9.60
CA LYS A 597 -50.78 13.39 -10.29
C LYS A 597 -49.63 12.63 -10.98
N ILE A 598 -49.64 11.30 -10.96
CA ILE A 598 -48.53 10.47 -11.44
C ILE A 598 -48.91 9.79 -12.77
N ARG A 599 -48.17 10.03 -13.85
CA ARG A 599 -48.21 9.16 -15.05
C ARG A 599 -47.26 7.98 -14.84
N ILE A 600 -47.80 6.77 -14.93
CA ILE A 600 -47.06 5.53 -14.75
C ILE A 600 -47.04 4.80 -16.09
N MET A 601 -45.84 4.58 -16.64
CA MET A 601 -45.67 3.76 -17.84
C MET A 601 -45.19 2.37 -17.41
N ILE A 602 -46.01 1.36 -17.66
CA ILE A 602 -45.73 -0.04 -17.31
C ILE A 602 -45.64 -0.84 -18.61
N SER A 603 -44.43 -1.07 -19.11
CA SER A 603 -44.03 -2.28 -19.88
C SER A 603 -42.74 -2.05 -20.67
N HIS A 604 -42.00 -3.14 -20.85
CA HIS A 604 -40.75 -3.20 -21.60
C HIS A 604 -40.88 -2.71 -23.07
N GLN A 605 -42.07 -2.87 -23.67
CA GLN A 605 -42.35 -2.51 -25.07
C GLN A 605 -42.36 -0.99 -25.32
N HIS A 606 -42.87 -0.19 -24.38
CA HIS A 606 -43.00 1.26 -24.56
C HIS A 606 -41.66 2.00 -24.46
N LEU A 607 -40.69 1.45 -23.73
CA LEU A 607 -39.35 2.03 -23.54
C LEU A 607 -38.48 1.92 -24.82
N GLN A 608 -38.70 0.88 -25.62
CA GLN A 608 -38.01 0.67 -26.90
C GLN A 608 -38.44 1.72 -27.96
N ASN A 609 -39.73 2.07 -27.99
CA ASN A 609 -40.25 3.09 -28.90
C ASN A 609 -39.83 4.50 -28.47
N TRP A 610 -39.80 4.78 -27.18
CA TRP A 610 -39.36 6.08 -26.67
C TRP A 610 -37.85 6.34 -26.89
N ARG A 611 -37.00 5.30 -26.75
CA ARG A 611 -35.55 5.43 -27.07
C ARG A 611 -35.29 5.78 -28.54
N LYS A 612 -36.14 5.33 -29.47
CA LYS A 612 -36.03 5.68 -30.89
C LYS A 612 -36.40 7.15 -31.16
N GLU A 613 -37.34 7.71 -30.41
CA GLU A 613 -37.77 9.11 -30.60
C GLU A 613 -36.84 10.14 -29.93
N VAL A 614 -36.11 9.76 -28.86
CA VAL A 614 -35.25 10.70 -28.10
C VAL A 614 -33.78 10.70 -28.57
N SER A 615 -33.42 9.86 -29.55
CA SER A 615 -32.05 9.78 -30.09
C SER A 615 -31.61 11.00 -30.92
N TYR A 616 -32.46 12.03 -31.09
CA TYR A 616 -32.17 13.19 -31.94
C TYR A 616 -31.99 14.52 -31.19
N TYR A 617 -32.27 14.56 -29.89
CA TYR A 617 -32.16 15.79 -29.11
C TYR A 617 -31.75 15.41 -27.67
N VAL A 618 -30.62 15.96 -27.22
CA VAL A 618 -30.16 16.12 -25.82
C VAL A 618 -28.78 15.48 -25.53
N GLU A 619 -27.74 16.31 -25.70
CA GLU A 619 -26.59 16.49 -24.79
C GLU A 619 -26.14 17.97 -24.92
N PRO A 620 -25.51 18.64 -23.92
CA PRO A 620 -25.52 18.43 -22.46
C PRO A 620 -25.75 19.74 -21.65
N CYS A 621 -26.46 19.68 -20.53
CA CYS A 621 -26.36 20.67 -19.43
C CYS A 621 -26.50 19.94 -18.08
N MET A 622 -25.56 20.20 -17.17
CA MET A 622 -25.39 19.56 -15.86
C MET A 622 -26.62 19.60 -14.93
N PHE A 623 -26.80 18.58 -14.08
CA PHE A 623 -26.56 18.67 -12.62
C PHE A 623 -26.55 17.28 -11.93
N ILE A 624 -25.78 17.23 -10.84
CA ILE A 624 -25.25 16.11 -10.05
C ILE A 624 -26.25 15.59 -9.01
N TYR A 625 -26.37 14.26 -8.85
CA TYR A 625 -26.51 13.55 -7.56
C TYR A 625 -26.28 12.03 -7.77
N PRO A 626 -25.37 11.35 -7.04
CA PRO A 626 -25.14 9.92 -7.21
C PRO A 626 -26.11 9.10 -6.36
N LEU A 627 -27.06 8.42 -7.03
CA LEU A 627 -27.77 7.27 -6.48
C LEU A 627 -26.86 6.04 -6.57
N VAL A 628 -26.15 5.73 -5.49
CA VAL A 628 -25.42 4.47 -5.33
C VAL A 628 -26.43 3.37 -5.03
N THR A 629 -26.81 2.59 -6.03
CA THR A 629 -27.51 1.31 -5.83
C THR A 629 -26.52 0.25 -5.35
N SER A 630 -26.91 -0.52 -4.32
CA SER A 630 -26.08 -1.47 -3.55
C SER A 630 -25.67 -2.77 -4.29
N ALA A 631 -25.25 -2.67 -5.55
CA ALA A 631 -24.76 -3.81 -6.35
C ALA A 631 -23.37 -3.57 -6.97
N MET A 632 -22.60 -2.59 -6.45
CA MET A 632 -21.25 -2.25 -6.91
C MET A 632 -20.21 -2.28 -5.77
N LEU A 633 -20.34 -3.23 -4.83
CA LEU A 633 -19.40 -3.40 -3.72
C LEU A 633 -18.60 -4.71 -3.78
N ASP A 634 -18.41 -5.26 -4.98
CA ASP A 634 -17.40 -6.30 -5.21
C ASP A 634 -16.56 -5.91 -6.42
N GLY A 635 -15.33 -5.44 -6.15
CA GLY A 635 -14.37 -5.00 -7.15
C GLY A 635 -14.25 -3.49 -7.24
N ALA A 636 -13.67 -2.85 -6.21
CA ALA A 636 -13.24 -1.45 -6.23
C ALA A 636 -11.83 -1.27 -5.63
N ASP A 637 -10.96 -2.27 -5.80
CA ASP A 637 -9.60 -2.27 -5.24
C ASP A 637 -8.57 -2.22 -6.39
N THR A 638 -8.35 -1.06 -7.03
CA THR A 638 -7.11 -0.83 -7.83
C THR A 638 -6.83 0.60 -8.34
N LEU A 639 -7.71 1.59 -8.11
CA LEU A 639 -7.33 3.00 -8.26
C LEU A 639 -6.81 3.53 -6.94
N CYS A 640 -5.74 4.34 -6.95
CA CYS A 640 -5.25 5.03 -5.76
C CYS A 640 -6.28 6.12 -5.36
N VAL A 641 -7.39 5.71 -4.75
CA VAL A 641 -8.37 6.58 -4.09
C VAL A 641 -8.71 5.94 -2.75
N GLY A 642 -7.73 5.94 -1.85
CA GLY A 642 -7.98 5.81 -0.42
C GLY A 642 -7.74 7.17 0.19
N ASN A 643 -8.73 7.78 0.84
CA ASN A 643 -8.48 8.92 1.73
C ASN A 643 -7.38 8.50 2.70
N SER A 644 -6.18 9.07 2.56
CA SER A 644 -4.96 8.70 3.29
C SER A 644 -4.97 9.06 4.78
N GLY A 645 -6.08 9.63 5.27
CA GLY A 645 -6.31 9.91 6.68
C GLY A 645 -6.93 8.75 7.45
N VAL A 646 -7.02 8.93 8.77
CA VAL A 646 -7.69 8.01 9.69
C VAL A 646 -8.91 8.67 10.32
N SER A 647 -10.01 7.92 10.42
CA SER A 647 -11.16 8.31 11.23
C SER A 647 -10.91 7.85 12.67
N VAL A 648 -10.89 8.79 13.60
CA VAL A 648 -10.71 8.49 15.04
C VAL A 648 -12.06 8.40 15.71
N VAL A 649 -12.31 7.32 16.45
CA VAL A 649 -13.52 7.09 17.24
C VAL A 649 -13.15 7.15 18.71
N LEU A 650 -13.67 8.17 19.41
CA LEU A 650 -13.50 8.39 20.85
C LEU A 650 -14.86 8.20 21.52
N MET A 651 -14.93 7.38 22.57
CA MET A 651 -16.18 7.17 23.32
C MET A 651 -16.02 7.62 24.77
N GLY A 652 -16.84 8.59 25.18
CA GLY A 652 -16.87 9.16 26.52
C GLY A 652 -18.04 8.67 27.38
N TYR A 653 -17.91 8.80 28.70
CA TYR A 653 -18.96 8.38 29.65
C TYR A 653 -19.01 9.21 30.96
N SER A 654 -17.88 9.41 31.63
CA SER A 654 -17.88 10.06 32.94
C SER A 654 -17.74 11.57 32.81
N THR A 655 -18.59 12.32 33.51
CA THR A 655 -18.49 13.79 33.58
C THR A 655 -17.22 14.25 34.29
N LYS A 656 -16.63 13.40 35.16
CA LYS A 656 -15.35 13.69 35.82
C LYS A 656 -14.15 13.66 34.87
N ARG A 657 -14.34 13.16 33.64
CA ARG A 657 -13.30 13.08 32.59
C ARG A 657 -13.42 14.18 31.54
N PHE A 658 -14.26 15.20 31.77
CA PHE A 658 -14.31 16.38 30.90
C PHE A 658 -12.94 17.01 30.58
N PRO A 659 -12.01 17.15 31.55
CA PRO A 659 -10.66 17.64 31.26
C PRO A 659 -9.87 16.80 30.26
N ASN A 660 -10.19 15.50 30.09
CA ASN A 660 -9.54 14.68 29.08
C ASN A 660 -9.96 15.11 27.68
N TYR A 661 -11.24 15.41 27.45
CA TYR A 661 -11.73 15.86 26.14
C TYR A 661 -11.16 17.25 25.79
N ASP A 662 -10.98 18.12 26.78
CA ASP A 662 -10.33 19.42 26.62
C ASP A 662 -8.86 19.29 26.19
N ALA A 663 -8.20 18.18 26.52
CA ALA A 663 -6.85 17.88 26.06
C ALA A 663 -6.84 17.14 24.69
N ILE A 664 -7.69 16.12 24.53
CA ILE A 664 -7.69 15.22 23.37
C ILE A 664 -8.23 15.90 22.12
N LEU A 665 -9.42 16.53 22.19
CA LEU A 665 -10.09 17.05 21.00
C LEU A 665 -9.27 18.15 20.31
N PRO A 666 -8.72 19.15 21.03
CA PRO A 666 -7.86 20.15 20.41
C PRO A 666 -6.56 19.56 19.87
N ALA A 667 -5.96 18.56 20.53
CA ALA A 667 -4.74 17.90 20.04
C ALA A 667 -5.02 17.16 18.72
N TYR A 668 -6.04 16.30 18.69
CA TYR A 668 -6.38 15.51 17.51
C TYR A 668 -6.89 16.36 16.36
N SER A 669 -7.59 17.46 16.63
CA SER A 669 -8.05 18.37 15.57
C SER A 669 -6.90 19.01 14.78
N LYS A 670 -5.71 19.12 15.39
CA LYS A 670 -4.50 19.65 14.76
C LYS A 670 -3.76 18.60 13.93
N PHE A 671 -4.00 17.32 14.17
CA PHE A 671 -3.34 16.25 13.43
C PHE A 671 -3.84 16.26 11.99
N GLN A 672 -2.91 16.32 11.05
CA GLN A 672 -3.20 16.36 9.62
C GLN A 672 -3.69 15.00 9.16
N ILE A 673 -3.10 13.93 9.70
CA ILE A 673 -3.46 12.54 9.36
C ILE A 673 -4.86 12.14 9.84
N ILE A 674 -5.49 12.90 10.75
CA ILE A 674 -6.87 12.63 11.17
C ILE A 674 -7.83 13.31 10.19
N ASP A 675 -8.61 12.51 9.47
CA ASP A 675 -9.67 13.01 8.57
C ASP A 675 -10.84 13.57 9.37
N GLN A 676 -11.29 12.81 10.36
CA GLN A 676 -12.40 13.17 11.23
C GLN A 676 -12.27 12.52 12.61
N ILE A 677 -12.93 13.14 13.58
CA ILE A 677 -13.06 12.68 14.95
C ILE A 677 -14.55 12.41 15.19
N ILE A 678 -14.90 11.20 15.59
CA ILE A 678 -16.24 10.83 16.02
C ILE A 678 -16.21 10.72 17.54
N LEU A 679 -16.85 11.67 18.22
CA LEU A 679 -17.02 11.66 19.66
C LEU A 679 -18.40 11.10 20.01
N ILE A 680 -18.40 9.94 20.65
CA ILE A 680 -19.60 9.27 21.14
C ILE A 680 -19.75 9.56 22.63
N TRP A 681 -20.82 10.22 23.02
CA TRP A 681 -21.16 10.38 24.43
C TRP A 681 -22.12 9.28 24.89
N ASN A 682 -21.60 8.31 25.63
CA ASN A 682 -22.31 7.09 25.97
C ASN A 682 -23.19 7.22 27.24
N ASN A 683 -23.06 8.32 27.97
CA ASN A 683 -23.81 8.53 29.21
C ASN A 683 -25.11 9.29 28.95
N LYS A 684 -26.22 8.57 28.91
CA LYS A 684 -27.55 9.15 28.71
C LYS A 684 -28.02 10.03 29.88
N ASN A 685 -27.56 9.74 31.10
CA ASN A 685 -28.04 10.38 32.32
C ASN A 685 -27.33 11.72 32.59
N ALA A 686 -26.31 12.07 31.81
CA ALA A 686 -25.60 13.32 31.90
C ALA A 686 -25.55 13.98 30.53
N SER A 687 -25.89 15.26 30.45
CA SER A 687 -25.69 16.03 29.22
C SER A 687 -24.21 16.37 29.07
N PHE A 688 -23.67 16.12 27.89
CA PHE A 688 -22.37 16.62 27.49
C PHE A 688 -22.49 17.04 26.03
N LYS A 689 -22.00 18.24 25.74
CA LYS A 689 -21.74 18.68 24.39
C LYS A 689 -20.42 19.46 24.44
N PRO A 690 -19.39 19.05 23.68
CA PRO A 690 -18.14 19.79 23.68
C PRO A 690 -18.43 21.22 23.20
N ASN A 691 -18.03 22.22 23.99
CA ASN A 691 -18.17 23.63 23.65
C ASN A 691 -17.01 24.09 22.75
N ILE A 692 -16.73 23.30 21.71
CA ILE A 692 -15.61 23.51 20.80
C ILE A 692 -16.12 23.25 19.38
N ASP A 693 -16.17 24.30 18.57
CA ASP A 693 -16.50 24.19 17.15
C ASP A 693 -15.26 23.72 16.38
N LEU A 694 -15.14 22.40 16.21
CA LEU A 694 -14.03 21.77 15.51
C LEU A 694 -14.53 21.27 14.14
N PRO A 695 -13.94 21.72 13.01
CA PRO A 695 -14.40 21.36 11.65
C PRO A 695 -14.44 19.86 11.36
N LYS A 696 -13.61 19.08 12.07
CA LYS A 696 -13.45 17.64 11.88
C LYS A 696 -14.26 16.79 12.87
N LEU A 697 -15.03 17.41 13.78
CA LEU A 697 -15.69 16.70 14.88
C LEU A 697 -17.14 16.36 14.54
N THR A 698 -17.47 15.07 14.60
CA THR A 698 -18.85 14.56 14.61
C THR A 698 -19.20 14.12 16.02
N PHE A 699 -20.25 14.71 16.61
CA PHE A 699 -20.74 14.33 17.93
C PHE A 699 -21.95 13.41 17.82
N ILE A 700 -21.94 12.30 18.55
CA ILE A 700 -23.01 11.30 18.58
C ILE A 700 -23.41 11.05 20.03
N GLN A 701 -24.72 11.09 20.32
CA GLN A 701 -25.27 10.66 21.59
C GLN A 701 -26.24 9.51 21.36
N PRO A 702 -25.83 8.25 21.59
CA PRO A 702 -26.69 7.09 21.42
C PRO A 702 -27.82 7.01 22.46
N ASP A 703 -28.94 6.39 22.09
CA ASP A 703 -30.11 6.23 22.99
C ASP A 703 -29.92 5.21 24.11
N VAL A 704 -28.92 4.34 23.97
CA VAL A 704 -28.61 3.22 24.86
C VAL A 704 -27.14 3.29 25.27
N ASN A 705 -26.85 3.19 26.57
CA ASN A 705 -25.49 3.06 27.07
C ASN A 705 -24.97 1.65 26.77
N SER A 706 -24.13 1.52 25.74
CA SER A 706 -23.55 0.24 25.31
C SER A 706 -22.12 0.42 24.85
N MET A 707 -21.27 -0.57 25.15
CA MET A 707 -19.89 -0.57 24.64
C MET A 707 -19.84 -0.73 23.13
N ASN A 708 -20.83 -1.41 22.52
CA ASN A 708 -20.92 -1.62 21.08
C ASN A 708 -21.02 -0.30 20.29
N ASN A 709 -21.42 0.80 20.93
CA ASN A 709 -21.59 2.08 20.24
C ASN A 709 -20.29 2.55 19.57
N ARG A 710 -19.11 2.24 20.13
CA ARG A 710 -17.80 2.55 19.52
C ARG A 710 -17.55 1.85 18.18
N PHE A 711 -18.32 0.81 17.84
CA PHE A 711 -18.28 0.13 16.54
C PHE A 711 -19.50 0.42 15.66
N ASN A 712 -20.57 1.00 16.22
CA ASN A 712 -21.79 1.39 15.50
C ASN A 712 -21.66 2.78 14.85
N VAL A 713 -20.59 2.97 14.06
CA VAL A 713 -20.28 4.27 13.45
C VAL A 713 -20.04 4.20 11.94
N SER A 714 -20.23 3.04 11.33
CA SER A 714 -19.89 2.80 9.92
C SER A 714 -20.47 3.84 8.95
N GLN A 715 -21.69 4.35 9.21
CA GLN A 715 -22.36 5.37 8.39
C GLN A 715 -21.69 6.75 8.45
N TYR A 716 -20.85 7.01 9.45
CA TYR A 716 -20.14 8.27 9.62
C TYR A 716 -18.68 8.18 9.14
N ILE A 717 -18.13 6.98 8.95
CA ILE A 717 -16.72 6.74 8.62
C ILE A 717 -16.43 7.08 7.15
N ARG A 718 -15.42 7.92 6.90
CA ARG A 718 -15.02 8.39 5.56
C ARG A 718 -13.70 7.79 5.04
N THR A 719 -12.99 7.05 5.88
CA THR A 719 -11.64 6.52 5.63
C THR A 719 -11.62 5.00 5.75
N ASP A 720 -10.70 4.33 5.06
CA ASP A 720 -10.52 2.88 5.21
C ASP A 720 -9.90 2.52 6.56
N ALA A 721 -8.97 3.32 7.05
CA ALA A 721 -8.39 3.18 8.38
C ALA A 721 -9.31 3.78 9.45
N VAL A 722 -9.60 3.01 10.50
CA VAL A 722 -10.37 3.44 11.67
C VAL A 722 -9.56 3.20 12.94
N MET A 723 -9.32 4.26 13.70
CA MET A 723 -8.65 4.18 15.01
C MET A 723 -9.70 4.33 16.12
N VAL A 724 -9.90 3.25 16.88
CA VAL A 724 -10.67 3.29 18.12
C VAL A 724 -9.72 3.50 19.30
N ILE A 725 -10.02 4.50 20.11
CA ILE A 725 -9.18 4.93 21.24
C ILE A 725 -10.07 5.30 22.43
N ASP A 726 -9.62 4.94 23.63
CA ASP A 726 -10.32 5.28 24.87
C ASP A 726 -10.11 6.75 25.25
N ASP A 727 -11.08 7.33 25.94
CA ASP A 727 -11.09 8.73 26.38
C ASP A 727 -10.16 9.07 27.55
N ASP A 728 -9.35 8.12 27.98
CA ASP A 728 -8.27 8.28 28.95
C ASP A 728 -6.88 8.13 28.31
N VAL A 729 -6.79 8.10 26.97
CA VAL A 729 -5.54 7.97 26.22
C VAL A 729 -5.34 9.12 25.25
N LEU A 730 -4.15 9.72 25.29
CA LEU A 730 -3.67 10.68 24.29
C LEU A 730 -2.40 10.13 23.64
N ILE A 731 -2.37 10.07 22.30
CA ILE A 731 -1.20 9.63 21.52
C ILE A 731 -0.65 10.77 20.68
N SER A 732 0.65 10.74 20.38
CA SER A 732 1.26 11.69 19.45
C SER A 732 0.87 11.39 18.01
N GLU A 733 0.90 12.41 17.15
CA GLU A 733 0.69 12.25 15.71
C GLU A 733 1.72 11.29 15.10
N SER A 734 2.96 11.28 15.59
CA SER A 734 4.00 10.34 15.16
C SER A 734 3.67 8.89 15.50
N LEU A 735 3.08 8.61 16.68
CA LEU A 735 2.67 7.26 17.04
C LEU A 735 1.51 6.79 16.16
N LEU A 736 0.50 7.65 15.92
CA LEU A 736 -0.61 7.36 15.02
C LEU A 736 -0.13 7.15 13.57
N SER A 737 0.85 7.95 13.11
CA SER A 737 1.48 7.78 11.79
C SER A 737 2.20 6.43 11.67
N LEU A 738 2.93 6.01 12.69
CA LEU A 738 3.58 4.69 12.70
C LEU A 738 2.56 3.55 12.71
N MET A 739 1.45 3.70 13.43
CA MET A 739 0.35 2.73 13.38
C MET A 739 -0.24 2.64 11.98
N LEU A 740 -0.52 3.78 11.32
CA LEU A 740 -1.02 3.81 9.94
C LEU A 740 -0.03 3.20 8.95
N LEU A 741 1.26 3.50 9.09
CA LEU A 741 2.32 2.91 8.26
C LEU A 741 2.31 1.37 8.40
N ARG A 742 2.28 0.85 9.63
CA ARG A 742 2.22 -0.60 9.87
C ARG A 742 0.92 -1.23 9.42
N TRP A 743 -0.18 -0.49 9.49
CA TRP A 743 -1.46 -0.94 8.98
C TRP A 743 -1.46 -0.98 7.44
N SER A 744 -0.79 -0.05 6.76
CA SER A 744 -0.68 -0.05 5.29
C SER A 744 0.09 -1.26 4.74
N GLU A 745 0.99 -1.87 5.52
CA GLU A 745 1.71 -3.11 5.16
C GLU A 745 0.76 -4.31 5.03
N ASN A 746 -0.35 -4.31 5.78
CA ASN A 746 -1.45 -5.27 5.66
C ASN A 746 -2.74 -4.64 6.21
N THR A 747 -3.51 -4.01 5.33
CA THR A 747 -4.70 -3.24 5.69
C THR A 747 -5.80 -4.09 6.32
N ASN A 748 -5.75 -5.41 6.14
CA ASN A 748 -6.70 -6.34 6.76
C ASN A 748 -6.35 -6.68 8.21
N ARG A 749 -5.12 -6.40 8.66
CA ARG A 749 -4.63 -6.76 9.99
C ARG A 749 -4.96 -5.70 11.03
N LEU A 750 -5.30 -6.16 12.24
CA LEU A 750 -5.46 -5.30 13.41
C LEU A 750 -4.08 -4.81 13.89
N VAL A 751 -3.94 -3.52 14.12
CA VAL A 751 -2.72 -2.90 14.65
C VAL A 751 -3.03 -2.27 16.01
N GLY A 752 -2.16 -2.53 16.99
CA GLY A 752 -2.17 -1.86 18.29
C GLY A 752 -0.77 -1.41 18.68
N ILE A 753 -0.61 -0.87 19.88
CA ILE A 753 0.72 -0.50 20.40
C ILE A 753 1.23 -1.50 21.43
N SER A 754 2.54 -1.58 21.58
CA SER A 754 3.19 -2.51 22.50
C SER A 754 2.76 -2.34 23.97
N ARG A 755 2.30 -1.15 24.38
CA ARG A 755 1.77 -0.92 25.75
C ARG A 755 0.41 -1.55 26.01
N ASP A 756 -0.40 -1.72 24.97
CA ASP A 756 -1.78 -2.22 25.04
C ASP A 756 -1.91 -3.68 24.62
N MET A 757 -0.78 -4.36 24.45
CA MET A 757 -0.77 -5.78 24.18
C MET A 757 -1.33 -6.57 25.37
N ARG A 758 -2.13 -7.58 25.07
CA ARG A 758 -2.70 -8.54 26.03
C ARG A 758 -2.52 -9.95 25.50
N TYR A 759 -2.69 -10.89 26.41
CA TYR A 759 -2.30 -12.28 26.21
C TYR A 759 -3.46 -13.19 26.52
N VAL A 760 -3.46 -14.35 25.88
CA VAL A 760 -4.33 -15.46 26.20
C VAL A 760 -3.45 -16.66 26.51
N ASN A 761 -3.70 -17.33 27.62
CA ASN A 761 -2.94 -18.53 27.97
C ASN A 761 -3.53 -19.79 27.30
N SER A 762 -2.86 -20.93 27.45
CA SER A 762 -3.30 -22.22 26.88
C SER A 762 -4.68 -22.70 27.37
N MET A 763 -5.21 -22.13 28.46
CA MET A 763 -6.54 -22.42 29.00
C MET A 763 -7.61 -21.43 28.48
N ASN A 764 -7.29 -20.63 27.46
CA ASN A 764 -8.11 -19.54 26.94
C ASN A 764 -8.47 -18.47 27.99
N GLU A 765 -7.60 -18.26 28.97
CA GLU A 765 -7.80 -17.23 29.98
C GLU A 765 -7.13 -15.92 29.58
N TYR A 766 -7.79 -14.81 29.91
CA TYR A 766 -7.24 -13.49 29.66
C TYR A 766 -6.10 -13.19 30.64
N VAL A 767 -4.96 -12.76 30.10
CA VAL A 767 -3.77 -12.44 30.90
C VAL A 767 -3.27 -11.04 30.53
N ALA A 768 -3.06 -10.20 31.55
CA ALA A 768 -2.62 -8.82 31.36
C ALA A 768 -1.17 -8.69 30.87
N ARG A 769 -0.27 -9.60 31.27
CA ARG A 769 1.14 -9.63 30.90
C ARG A 769 1.60 -11.06 30.67
N GLY A 770 2.40 -11.30 29.63
CA GLY A 770 2.82 -12.64 29.27
C GLY A 770 3.88 -12.67 28.18
N ARG A 771 4.01 -13.83 27.53
CA ARG A 771 4.83 -14.02 26.33
C ARG A 771 3.89 -14.29 25.15
N ASN A 772 4.21 -13.75 23.97
CA ASN A 772 3.41 -13.85 22.74
C ASN A 772 2.04 -13.15 22.83
N PRO A 773 1.99 -11.82 22.63
CA PRO A 773 0.73 -11.10 22.69
C PRO A 773 -0.22 -11.54 21.57
N SER A 774 -1.50 -11.64 21.89
CA SER A 774 -2.53 -12.14 20.98
C SER A 774 -3.75 -11.23 20.86
N LEU A 775 -3.86 -10.26 21.76
CA LEU A 775 -4.95 -9.29 21.80
C LEU A 775 -4.39 -7.87 21.89
N THR A 776 -5.07 -6.91 21.28
CA THR A 776 -4.92 -5.48 21.60
C THR A 776 -6.24 -4.95 22.15
N ILE A 777 -6.19 -4.21 23.26
CA ILE A 777 -7.41 -3.71 23.91
C ILE A 777 -7.91 -2.41 23.27
N GLY A 778 -9.17 -2.08 23.57
CA GLY A 778 -9.88 -0.90 23.08
C GLY A 778 -9.20 0.47 23.28
N LYS A 779 -8.13 0.53 24.08
CA LYS A 779 -7.31 1.73 24.29
C LYS A 779 -6.62 2.21 23.01
N THR A 780 -6.16 1.31 22.13
CA THR A 780 -5.48 1.70 20.88
C THR A 780 -5.64 0.64 19.77
N MET A 781 -6.77 0.66 19.07
CA MET A 781 -7.07 -0.31 17.99
C MET A 781 -7.19 0.38 16.63
N LEU A 782 -6.30 0.05 15.70
CA LEU A 782 -6.36 0.50 14.31
C LEU A 782 -6.67 -0.67 13.37
N PHE A 783 -7.76 -0.55 12.60
CA PHE A 783 -8.21 -1.61 11.69
C PHE A 783 -9.02 -1.04 10.52
N HIS A 784 -9.33 -1.91 9.55
CA HIS A 784 -10.13 -1.53 8.38
C HIS A 784 -11.61 -1.32 8.71
N ARG A 785 -12.24 -0.26 8.17
CA ARG A 785 -13.65 0.09 8.38
C ARG A 785 -14.63 -1.05 8.11
N LYS A 786 -14.27 -1.98 7.21
CA LYS A 786 -15.08 -3.16 6.86
C LYS A 786 -15.44 -4.01 8.09
N TYR A 787 -14.56 -4.04 9.11
CA TYR A 787 -14.83 -4.80 10.32
C TYR A 787 -15.90 -4.17 11.21
N LEU A 788 -16.15 -2.86 11.12
CA LEU A 788 -17.30 -2.23 11.76
C LEU A 788 -18.60 -2.81 11.22
N VAL A 789 -18.72 -2.90 9.89
CA VAL A 789 -19.92 -3.45 9.24
C VAL A 789 -20.12 -4.91 9.63
N LYS A 790 -19.07 -5.73 9.53
CA LYS A 790 -19.12 -7.16 9.93
C LYS A 790 -19.51 -7.33 11.40
N TYR A 791 -18.92 -6.53 12.29
CA TYR A 791 -19.23 -6.56 13.72
C TYR A 791 -20.70 -6.21 13.98
N MET A 792 -21.23 -5.17 13.33
CA MET A 792 -22.62 -4.73 13.53
C MET A 792 -23.66 -5.65 12.86
N GLN A 793 -23.26 -6.51 11.93
CA GLN A 793 -24.14 -7.50 11.32
C GLN A 793 -24.35 -8.74 12.20
N ASP A 794 -23.42 -9.03 13.12
CA ASP A 794 -23.50 -10.21 13.99
C ASP A 794 -24.35 -9.93 15.25
N LYS A 795 -25.64 -10.25 15.17
CA LYS A 795 -26.58 -10.05 16.29
C LYS A 795 -26.20 -10.82 17.56
N LYS A 796 -25.70 -12.05 17.45
CA LYS A 796 -25.34 -12.86 18.63
C LYS A 796 -24.15 -12.25 19.36
N LEU A 797 -23.18 -11.77 18.59
CA LEU A 797 -22.05 -11.04 19.11
C LEU A 797 -22.48 -9.73 19.76
N LEU A 798 -23.36 -8.95 19.12
CA LEU A 798 -23.88 -7.70 19.71
C LEU A 798 -24.62 -7.95 21.02
N ASP A 799 -25.49 -8.96 21.06
CA ASP A 799 -26.25 -9.34 22.26
C ASP A 799 -25.32 -9.78 23.39
N TRP A 800 -24.28 -10.55 23.08
CA TRP A 800 -23.28 -10.97 24.06
C TRP A 800 -22.56 -9.78 24.71
N ASN A 801 -22.15 -8.83 23.87
CA ASN A 801 -21.41 -7.63 24.26
C ASN A 801 -22.30 -6.55 24.91
N SER A 802 -23.62 -6.59 24.69
CA SER A 802 -24.55 -5.56 25.21
C SER A 802 -24.55 -5.40 26.74
N LYS A 803 -24.14 -6.45 27.48
CA LYS A 803 -24.13 -6.49 28.96
C LYS A 803 -22.73 -6.71 29.54
N ARG A 804 -21.67 -6.66 28.72
CA ARG A 804 -20.30 -6.99 29.12
C ARG A 804 -19.27 -6.09 28.44
N TYR A 805 -18.13 -5.88 29.09
CA TYR A 805 -16.98 -5.18 28.51
C TYR A 805 -16.14 -6.17 27.69
N CYS A 806 -16.67 -6.70 26.59
CA CYS A 806 -16.04 -7.76 25.77
C CYS A 806 -15.83 -7.34 24.30
N GLU A 807 -16.15 -6.10 23.94
CA GLU A 807 -16.33 -5.68 22.55
C GLU A 807 -15.02 -5.68 21.77
N ASP A 808 -13.93 -5.22 22.38
CA ASP A 808 -12.57 -5.26 21.83
C ASP A 808 -12.07 -6.70 21.63
N ILE A 809 -12.29 -7.62 22.58
CA ILE A 809 -11.95 -9.05 22.46
C ILE A 809 -12.75 -9.67 21.32
N SER A 810 -14.04 -9.32 21.21
CA SER A 810 -14.90 -9.79 20.12
C SER A 810 -14.41 -9.26 18.77
N MET A 811 -13.93 -8.02 18.70
CA MET A 811 -13.33 -7.45 17.49
C MET A 811 -12.00 -8.14 17.13
N ASN A 812 -11.13 -8.39 18.12
CA ASN A 812 -9.90 -9.15 17.91
C ASN A 812 -10.22 -10.55 17.35
N ALA A 813 -11.20 -11.24 17.94
CA ALA A 813 -11.63 -12.57 17.53
C ALA A 813 -12.25 -12.58 16.12
N LEU A 814 -13.09 -11.59 15.80
CA LEU A 814 -13.68 -11.41 14.47
C LEU A 814 -12.58 -11.22 13.42
N ILE A 815 -11.65 -10.31 13.65
CA ILE A 815 -10.55 -10.04 12.70
C ILE A 815 -9.64 -11.27 12.61
N PHE A 816 -9.28 -11.89 13.73
CA PHE A 816 -8.46 -13.10 13.74
C PHE A 816 -9.13 -14.24 12.97
N LYS A 817 -10.44 -14.43 13.10
CA LYS A 817 -11.19 -15.44 12.33
C LYS A 817 -11.08 -15.22 10.82
N GLU A 818 -11.09 -13.96 10.40
CA GLU A 818 -11.11 -13.57 9.00
C GLU A 818 -9.75 -13.73 8.31
N ILE A 819 -8.65 -13.42 9.01
CA ILE A 819 -7.31 -13.37 8.39
C ILE A 819 -6.31 -14.35 9.00
N ASN A 820 -6.66 -15.01 10.09
CA ASN A 820 -5.80 -15.93 10.86
C ASN A 820 -4.45 -15.33 11.30
N LEU A 821 -4.40 -14.01 11.51
CA LEU A 821 -3.23 -13.29 11.98
C LEU A 821 -3.54 -12.56 13.28
N ARG A 822 -2.63 -12.68 14.25
CA ARG A 822 -2.68 -11.92 15.51
C ARG A 822 -2.45 -10.43 15.25
N PRO A 823 -2.85 -9.54 16.18
CA PRO A 823 -2.57 -8.12 16.03
C PRO A 823 -1.07 -7.85 15.86
N LEU A 824 -0.73 -6.83 15.08
CA LEU A 824 0.63 -6.31 14.98
C LEU A 824 0.80 -5.19 16.01
N PHE A 825 1.95 -5.17 16.68
CA PHE A 825 2.21 -4.22 17.77
C PHE A 825 3.31 -3.23 17.40
N VAL A 826 3.01 -1.94 17.51
CA VAL A 826 3.95 -0.86 17.25
C VAL A 826 4.70 -0.47 18.53
N PRO A 827 6.05 -0.45 18.52
CA PRO A 827 6.81 0.03 19.66
C PRO A 827 6.67 1.55 19.84
N MET A 828 6.72 2.00 21.09
CA MET A 828 6.72 3.43 21.43
C MET A 828 8.15 3.97 21.49
N SER A 829 8.29 5.27 21.25
CA SER A 829 9.55 6.02 21.40
C SER A 829 9.29 7.40 22.03
N VAL A 830 10.33 8.23 22.14
CA VAL A 830 10.20 9.60 22.65
C VAL A 830 9.27 10.44 21.76
N GLN A 831 9.38 10.32 20.43
CA GLN A 831 8.49 11.02 19.49
C GLN A 831 7.17 10.26 19.29
N ALA A 832 7.20 8.92 19.26
CA ALA A 832 6.03 8.06 19.14
C ALA A 832 5.49 7.68 20.52
N SER A 833 4.86 8.66 21.18
CA SER A 833 4.53 8.58 22.60
C SER A 833 3.04 8.45 22.86
N ARG A 834 2.73 7.90 24.04
CA ARG A 834 1.40 7.81 24.62
C ARG A 834 1.41 8.40 26.03
N LYS A 835 0.42 9.23 26.31
CA LYS A 835 0.11 9.77 27.64
C LYS A 835 -1.20 9.16 28.15
N ASP A 836 -1.14 8.60 29.35
CA ASP A 836 -2.34 8.18 30.08
C ASP A 836 -2.91 9.38 30.83
N LEU A 837 -4.22 9.57 30.71
CA LEU A 837 -4.99 10.57 31.42
C LEU A 837 -5.80 9.91 32.55
N THR A 838 -6.62 10.68 33.25
CA THR A 838 -7.40 10.11 34.37
C THR A 838 -8.42 9.09 33.87
N GLU A 839 -8.42 7.90 34.48
CA GLU A 839 -9.33 6.79 34.20
C GLU A 839 -10.47 6.68 35.22
N VAL A 840 -10.77 7.77 35.93
CA VAL A 840 -11.86 7.82 36.92
C VAL A 840 -13.19 7.33 36.33
N ASP A 841 -13.88 6.48 37.10
CA ASP A 841 -15.09 5.74 36.71
C ASP A 841 -14.90 4.79 35.51
N GLY A 842 -13.67 4.47 35.14
CA GLY A 842 -13.35 3.49 34.09
C GLY A 842 -13.80 2.08 34.48
N ALA A 843 -14.23 1.28 33.49
CA ALA A 843 -14.79 -0.05 33.72
C ALA A 843 -13.85 -0.98 34.50
N SER A 844 -12.54 -0.93 34.24
CA SER A 844 -11.51 -1.70 34.96
C SER A 844 -11.25 -1.23 36.38
N VAL A 845 -11.64 0.00 36.72
CA VAL A 845 -11.49 0.59 38.06
C VAL A 845 -12.70 0.26 38.93
N VAL A 846 -13.91 0.30 38.35
CA VAL A 846 -15.15 0.13 39.12
C VAL A 846 -15.63 -1.32 39.22
N ASP A 847 -15.34 -2.18 38.24
CA ASP A 847 -15.73 -3.59 38.27
C ASP A 847 -14.60 -4.46 38.83
N LEU A 848 -14.69 -4.83 40.10
CA LEU A 848 -13.71 -5.70 40.77
C LEU A 848 -13.58 -7.09 40.11
N LYS A 849 -14.57 -7.51 39.30
CA LYS A 849 -14.53 -8.77 38.54
C LYS A 849 -14.14 -8.58 37.08
N TRP A 850 -13.68 -7.39 36.68
CA TRP A 850 -13.39 -7.04 35.28
C TRP A 850 -12.45 -8.05 34.61
N ALA A 851 -11.35 -8.41 35.26
CA ALA A 851 -10.39 -9.37 34.72
C ALA A 851 -10.98 -10.79 34.57
N LEU A 852 -11.79 -11.23 35.54
CA LEU A 852 -12.48 -12.52 35.48
C LEU A 852 -13.47 -12.57 34.31
N ARG A 853 -14.25 -11.50 34.12
CA ARG A 853 -15.18 -11.40 32.99
C ARG A 853 -14.45 -11.40 31.64
N ARG A 854 -13.25 -10.82 31.55
CA ARG A 854 -12.44 -10.87 30.31
C ARG A 854 -12.09 -12.31 29.94
N THR A 855 -11.79 -13.17 30.90
CA THR A 855 -11.57 -14.60 30.65
C THR A 855 -12.82 -15.25 30.07
N GLU A 856 -14.01 -14.97 30.62
CA GLU A 856 -15.28 -15.43 30.02
C GLU A 856 -15.46 -14.92 28.59
N CYS A 857 -15.09 -13.65 28.31
CA CYS A 857 -15.13 -13.10 26.95
C CYS A 857 -14.22 -13.87 25.98
N VAL A 858 -12.99 -14.17 26.39
CA VAL A 858 -12.01 -14.90 25.56
C VAL A 858 -12.50 -16.31 25.28
N GLN A 859 -12.96 -17.04 26.31
CA GLN A 859 -13.49 -18.39 26.16
C GLN A 859 -14.71 -18.42 25.24
N TRP A 860 -15.65 -17.49 25.45
CA TRP A 860 -16.83 -17.37 24.60
C TRP A 860 -16.47 -17.03 23.16
N ALA A 861 -15.59 -16.04 22.93
CA ALA A 861 -15.19 -15.64 21.58
C ALA A 861 -14.44 -16.76 20.84
N ALA A 862 -13.54 -17.47 21.55
CA ALA A 862 -12.84 -18.63 21.03
C ALA A 862 -13.83 -19.74 20.60
N GLN A 863 -14.83 -20.03 21.44
CA GLN A 863 -15.87 -21.01 21.13
C GLN A 863 -16.76 -20.55 19.96
N TYR A 864 -17.23 -19.30 20.01
CA TYR A 864 -18.18 -18.74 19.05
C TYR A 864 -17.61 -18.68 17.63
N PHE A 865 -16.38 -18.19 17.48
CA PHE A 865 -15.70 -18.11 16.19
C PHE A 865 -14.97 -19.41 15.80
N GLN A 866 -14.90 -20.38 16.73
CA GLN A 866 -14.14 -21.63 16.58
C GLN A 866 -12.66 -21.37 16.27
N ILE A 867 -12.02 -20.57 17.12
CA ILE A 867 -10.63 -20.12 16.99
C ILE A 867 -9.84 -20.39 18.27
N LYS A 868 -8.50 -20.38 18.17
CA LYS A 868 -7.59 -20.39 19.32
C LYS A 868 -6.91 -19.02 19.41
N LEU A 869 -7.17 -18.30 20.50
CA LEU A 869 -6.63 -16.96 20.71
C LEU A 869 -5.28 -16.94 21.44
N TYR A 870 -4.79 -18.09 21.96
CA TYR A 870 -3.48 -18.21 22.60
C TYR A 870 -2.34 -18.48 21.62
#